data_AF-A0A433D4H9-F1
#
_entry.id   AF-A0A433D4H9-F1
#
_cell.length_a   1.000
_cell.length_b   1.000
_cell.length_c   1.000
_cell.angle_alpha   90.00
_cell.angle_beta   90.00
_cell.angle_gamma   90.00
#
_symmetry.space_group_name_H-M   'P 1'
#
loop_
_entity.id
_entity.type
_entity.pdbx_description
1 polymer ?
#
loop_
_entity_poly.entity_id
_entity_poly.type
_entity_poly.pdbx_seq_one_letter_code
_entity_poly.pdbx_strand_id
1 'polypeptide(L)'
;MLDVPEEWASAEDSFDHAKPAHSAHEPRVSTKLPVETPYVKLLDQVFGPRLHIANAVNAASVWTPSASDPASSNPEFGYGLLLAQIQRRDRLVDLVRNTLADDTVHTPPDLHRALTQWLLAAKPADGSRPAHKKVAVAAGEAATLLEKHHAIHPRLAEIHTAVDLLQPRSNWLLGSDTWSYDLGQSGLHHVITSGEDVNLLIVDTTPYSRGEVDRERRKKDIGLYAMNFGSVYVASVALYSSFTGVLNVLMEADAFQGPSVVLAYLPQPFENPTAIDVLTETKIAVDSGAWPLYRWNPALEHAGREPFCLDSERIKRDLEEFLERENHLSLLVAQQPDLSRTVVSSLERDVRGRHEELKRRAREDYARLLSGLSGEATGPPLAVLFGSDNGNAEGVAKKLAARAKARGLKTKLMALDDYPDVQDLASEGNVVIVCCTAGQGEFPSNAREFWRALNALSAADLNLTDTRFAVFGLGDSHYWPRPEDAHYYNKPAKLIDAKLNALAAGKLTQLGLGDDQDADGFETGLQAWTPELWLALGVADVVAEAEPPKFSDENNKLVSNFLRGTIAQELLDESTGGMKESDTKILKHHGSYMQDDRDLREERRKMGVEKAFSFMIRVRCPGGVATPKQWLAMDELVDQYAGAALKLTTRQAFQFHGVLKRNLKTTIRGINKALLSTLAACGDVNRNIMLNPNPHLSKIHKVVYDFSIRLMDHLAPRTSAYHEIWLDDKQVAGNAVQDFEPLYGLTYLPRKFKVVIAVPPNNDVDVYAHDLGYIAITEGDELVGYNVTVGGGMGMTHNNAKTYPRTADVIGFCTPDQAVDIAEKVMLVQRDFGDRTNRKHARLKYTIDDRGIEWFKAEVESHLGYKLQETRPFHFTDNADRYGWTKGIDDRWHFGMFIENGKVKDWPDFPVKTGLRELARWHRGDFRLTPNQHLVIANVPEEDLERTKAHLAQYKMDNLNFTGLRLNAMACVALPTCGLAMAESERYLPSLVTKLERAVEEAGLRDDAITIRMTGCPNGCARPYLAEIAFVGKAPGAYNLYLGGGHKGERLNKLYKESVKEAEILAELEPIIKRYAKERNDGEVFGDWVIRAGYVKATTAGKNFHEQ
;
A
#
# COMPACT_ATOMS: atom_id res chain seq x y z
N MET A 1 -43.46 8.12 39.41
CA MET A 1 -43.94 7.13 40.40
C MET A 1 -42.84 6.09 40.49
N LEU A 2 -41.91 6.26 41.44
CA LEU A 2 -41.91 5.59 42.76
C LEU A 2 -41.63 4.08 42.55
N ASP A 3 -40.57 3.45 43.07
CA ASP A 3 -40.01 3.56 44.42
C ASP A 3 -38.52 3.16 44.52
N VAL A 4 -37.84 3.81 45.48
CA VAL A 4 -36.56 3.40 46.08
C VAL A 4 -36.88 3.06 47.55
N PRO A 5 -36.32 1.98 48.13
CA PRO A 5 -36.27 1.83 49.58
C PRO A 5 -34.99 2.40 50.21
N GLU A 6 -35.26 3.18 51.24
CA GLU A 6 -34.43 3.93 52.16
C GLU A 6 -34.22 3.13 53.47
N GLU A 7 -33.00 3.14 54.00
CA GLU A 7 -32.71 3.11 55.46
C GLU A 7 -31.42 3.95 55.65
N TRP A 8 -31.51 5.29 55.80
CA TRP A 8 -31.60 6.07 57.06
C TRP A 8 -30.60 5.64 58.14
N ALA A 9 -29.85 6.48 58.85
CA ALA A 9 -29.58 7.91 58.88
C ALA A 9 -28.66 8.12 60.11
N SER A 10 -27.66 9.02 60.06
CA SER A 10 -27.41 10.05 61.10
C SER A 10 -26.00 10.67 61.01
N ALA A 11 -25.99 11.87 60.43
CA ALA A 11 -25.25 13.11 60.72
C ALA A 11 -24.19 13.20 61.84
N GLU A 12 -23.04 13.77 61.43
CA GLU A 12 -22.35 15.00 61.90
C GLU A 12 -21.73 15.15 63.30
N ASP A 13 -20.40 15.39 63.25
CA ASP A 13 -19.58 16.42 63.93
C ASP A 13 -19.69 16.68 65.45
N SER A 14 -18.57 16.47 66.16
CA SER A 14 -17.64 17.55 66.61
C SER A 14 -16.94 17.26 67.94
N PHE A 15 -15.70 17.78 68.00
CA PHE A 15 -14.90 18.22 69.16
C PHE A 15 -13.56 17.53 69.43
N ASP A 16 -12.64 18.44 69.78
CA ASP A 16 -11.22 18.44 69.52
C ASP A 16 -10.39 18.13 70.78
N HIS A 17 -9.16 17.72 70.54
CA HIS A 17 -7.95 17.87 71.35
C HIS A 17 -7.91 17.47 72.86
N ALA A 18 -7.05 16.49 73.17
CA ALA A 18 -5.93 16.67 74.10
C ALA A 18 -4.85 15.56 73.96
N LYS A 19 -3.59 15.97 74.15
CA LYS A 19 -2.32 15.29 73.80
C LYS A 19 -1.67 14.64 75.06
N PRO A 20 -0.42 14.11 75.05
CA PRO A 20 -0.10 12.67 75.21
C PRO A 20 0.78 12.33 76.45
N ALA A 21 1.03 11.04 76.70
CA ALA A 21 2.11 10.59 77.60
C ALA A 21 2.79 9.27 77.14
N HIS A 22 4.04 9.42 76.74
CA HIS A 22 5.19 8.50 76.63
C HIS A 22 5.07 6.99 76.95
N SER A 23 5.59 6.17 76.03
CA SER A 23 6.63 5.18 76.37
C SER A 23 7.63 5.03 75.22
N ALA A 24 8.90 4.94 75.58
CA ALA A 24 10.06 4.96 74.70
C ALA A 24 10.19 3.73 73.78
N HIS A 25 10.37 3.98 72.49
CA HIS A 25 11.21 3.19 71.61
C HIS A 25 11.87 4.15 70.61
N GLU A 26 13.21 4.22 70.59
CA GLU A 26 13.94 4.85 69.50
C GLU A 26 13.58 4.15 68.19
N PRO A 27 13.00 4.84 67.19
CA PRO A 27 12.75 4.22 65.91
C PRO A 27 14.06 4.25 65.11
N ARG A 28 14.57 3.07 64.78
CA ARG A 28 15.42 2.89 63.59
C ARG A 28 14.70 3.55 62.42
N VAL A 29 15.32 4.59 61.83
CA VAL A 29 14.78 5.30 60.67
C VAL A 29 14.67 4.30 59.51
N SER A 30 13.44 3.87 59.25
CA SER A 30 13.07 3.12 58.06
C SER A 30 13.29 4.02 56.84
N THR A 31 14.30 3.70 56.02
CA THR A 31 14.60 4.33 54.72
C THR A 31 13.60 3.89 53.64
N LYS A 32 12.29 3.98 53.89
CA LYS A 32 11.28 3.81 52.85
C LYS A 32 10.96 5.19 52.28
N LEU A 33 11.25 5.37 50.99
CA LEU A 33 10.79 6.54 50.23
C LEU A 33 9.25 6.59 50.27
N PRO A 34 8.63 7.74 50.57
CA PRO A 34 7.18 7.85 50.75
C PRO A 34 6.35 7.82 49.46
N VAL A 35 6.96 7.63 48.28
CA VAL A 35 6.30 7.74 46.96
C VAL A 35 6.70 6.57 46.05
N GLU A 36 5.74 5.81 45.53
CA GLU A 36 5.98 4.67 44.65
C GLU A 36 5.62 4.98 43.18
N THR A 37 6.58 5.47 42.39
CA THR A 37 6.53 5.29 40.93
C THR A 37 7.53 4.21 40.51
N PRO A 38 7.29 3.50 39.39
CA PRO A 38 8.22 2.49 38.89
C PRO A 38 9.64 3.02 38.65
N TYR A 39 9.79 4.26 38.19
CA TYR A 39 11.10 4.89 37.97
C TYR A 39 11.83 5.23 39.28
N VAL A 40 11.13 5.66 40.32
CA VAL A 40 11.74 5.93 41.64
C VAL A 40 12.19 4.62 42.29
N LYS A 41 11.40 3.54 42.16
CA LYS A 41 11.81 2.20 42.58
C LYS A 41 13.06 1.73 41.84
N LEU A 42 13.18 2.04 40.55
CA LEU A 42 14.38 1.72 39.78
C LEU A 42 15.61 2.51 40.21
N LEU A 43 15.46 3.81 40.48
CA LEU A 43 16.55 4.61 41.05
C LEU A 43 17.03 4.02 42.39
N ASP A 44 16.10 3.63 43.27
CA ASP A 44 16.42 3.03 44.57
C ASP A 44 17.12 1.67 44.41
N GLN A 45 16.67 0.83 43.47
CA GLN A 45 17.32 -0.46 43.19
C GLN A 45 18.70 -0.32 42.55
N VAL A 46 18.90 0.66 41.66
CA VAL A 46 20.16 0.87 40.94
C VAL A 46 21.21 1.52 41.83
N PHE A 47 20.82 2.50 42.65
CA PHE A 47 21.75 3.32 43.43
C PHE A 47 21.76 2.97 44.93
N GLY A 48 20.70 2.38 45.46
CA GLY A 48 20.60 1.93 46.85
C GLY A 48 20.99 3.02 47.85
N PRO A 49 21.91 2.75 48.81
CA PRO A 49 22.30 3.73 49.83
C PRO A 49 23.03 4.98 49.27
N ARG A 50 23.40 4.97 47.99
CA ARG A 50 24.02 6.10 47.29
C ARG A 50 22.99 7.11 46.78
N LEU A 51 21.73 6.69 46.61
CA LEU A 51 20.70 7.53 46.01
C LEU A 51 20.42 8.74 46.92
N HIS A 52 20.48 9.93 46.33
CA HIS A 52 20.08 11.15 46.99
C HIS A 52 19.14 11.96 46.10
N ILE A 53 17.86 11.98 46.47
CA ILE A 53 16.84 12.77 45.79
C ILE A 53 16.59 14.05 46.60
N ALA A 54 17.06 15.20 46.11
CA ALA A 54 17.06 16.44 46.89
C ALA A 54 15.67 17.05 47.12
N ASN A 55 14.71 16.79 46.24
CA ASN A 55 13.35 17.35 46.32
C ASN A 55 12.29 16.35 46.82
N ALA A 56 12.69 15.21 47.38
CA ALA A 56 11.80 14.21 47.98
C ALA A 56 11.59 14.45 49.49
N VAL A 57 11.33 15.71 49.88
CA VAL A 57 11.21 16.10 51.30
C VAL A 57 9.73 16.17 51.69
N ASN A 58 9.24 15.12 52.35
CA ASN A 58 8.00 15.09 53.14
C ASN A 58 6.64 15.33 52.43
N ALA A 59 6.50 15.04 51.13
CA ALA A 59 5.19 15.05 50.45
C ALA A 59 4.69 13.63 50.11
N ALA A 60 3.36 13.44 50.07
CA ALA A 60 2.71 12.18 49.68
C ALA A 60 2.96 11.78 48.20
N SER A 61 3.43 12.72 47.38
CA SER A 61 3.89 12.50 46.01
C SER A 61 4.93 13.56 45.63
N VAL A 62 5.91 13.18 44.81
CA VAL A 62 6.94 14.08 44.23
C VAL A 62 6.33 15.06 43.22
N TRP A 63 5.14 14.74 42.70
CA TRP A 63 4.45 15.50 41.65
C TRP A 63 3.45 16.53 42.19
N THR A 64 3.20 16.53 43.50
CA THR A 64 2.29 17.48 44.15
C THR A 64 3.06 18.31 45.17
N PRO A 65 3.01 19.65 45.09
CA PRO A 65 3.61 20.52 46.09
C PRO A 65 3.09 20.18 47.49
N SER A 66 3.97 20.12 48.49
CA SER A 66 3.53 19.98 49.87
C SER A 66 2.71 21.21 50.27
N ALA A 67 1.50 20.99 50.82
CA ALA A 67 0.64 22.08 51.29
C ALA A 67 1.30 22.89 52.43
N SER A 68 2.27 22.31 53.15
CA SER A 68 3.00 22.97 54.25
C SER A 68 4.31 23.63 53.83
N ASP A 69 4.90 23.24 52.69
CA ASP A 69 6.12 23.87 52.13
C ASP A 69 6.14 23.79 50.60
N PRO A 70 5.41 24.69 49.90
CA PRO A 70 5.31 24.68 48.44
C PRO A 70 6.63 24.99 47.72
N ALA A 71 7.61 25.61 48.41
CA ALA A 71 8.89 25.97 47.82
C ALA A 71 9.82 24.76 47.63
N SER A 72 9.60 23.69 48.41
CA SER A 72 10.40 22.45 48.38
C SER A 72 10.33 21.65 47.07
N SER A 73 9.27 21.84 46.27
CA SER A 73 9.09 21.18 44.97
C SER A 73 9.65 21.97 43.77
N ASN A 74 10.26 23.14 44.00
CA ASN A 74 10.86 23.96 42.94
C ASN A 74 12.24 23.40 42.52
N PRO A 75 12.54 23.27 41.21
CA PRO A 75 13.86 22.90 40.70
C PRO A 75 15.03 23.68 41.33
N GLU A 76 14.88 24.99 41.56
CA GLU A 76 15.95 25.84 42.12
C GLU A 76 16.27 25.52 43.58
N PHE A 77 15.25 25.16 44.35
CA PHE A 77 15.41 24.79 45.76
C PHE A 77 16.19 23.48 45.88
N GLY A 78 15.78 22.47 45.11
CA GLY A 78 16.48 21.18 45.06
C GLY A 78 17.91 21.33 44.54
N TYR A 79 18.11 22.14 43.50
CA TYR A 79 19.43 22.46 42.96
C TYR A 79 20.34 23.14 43.99
N GLY A 80 19.84 24.12 44.74
CA GLY A 80 20.58 24.76 45.83
C GLY A 80 21.02 23.79 46.94
N LEU A 81 20.18 22.81 47.28
CA LEU A 81 20.52 21.77 48.26
C LEU A 81 21.64 20.85 47.73
N LEU A 82 21.60 20.49 46.45
CA LEU A 82 22.64 19.68 45.82
C LEU A 82 23.97 20.41 45.74
N LEU A 83 23.98 21.69 45.35
CA LEU A 83 25.18 22.54 45.37
C LEU A 83 25.81 22.60 46.75
N ALA A 84 25.01 22.79 47.80
CA ALA A 84 25.51 22.82 49.17
C ALA A 84 26.20 21.50 49.57
N GLN A 85 25.70 20.35 49.10
CA GLN A 85 26.31 19.05 49.34
C GLN A 85 27.60 18.83 48.55
N ILE A 86 27.62 19.20 47.26
CA ILE A 86 28.80 19.14 46.40
C ILE A 86 29.94 19.97 47.06
N GLN A 87 29.65 21.21 47.44
CA GLN A 87 30.61 22.09 48.12
C GLN A 87 31.05 21.59 49.49
N ARG A 88 30.18 20.92 50.25
CA ARG A 88 30.55 20.30 51.54
C ARG A 88 31.51 19.14 51.35
N ARG A 89 31.32 18.34 50.29
CA ARG A 89 32.22 17.24 49.94
C ARG A 89 33.57 17.75 49.46
N ASP A 90 33.61 18.80 48.64
CA ASP A 90 34.89 19.42 48.23
C ASP A 90 35.66 19.97 49.44
N ARG A 91 34.96 20.62 50.38
CA ARG A 91 35.56 21.05 51.65
C ARG A 91 36.14 19.90 52.47
N LEU A 92 35.45 18.74 52.51
CA LEU A 92 35.98 17.54 53.17
C LEU A 92 37.24 17.01 52.49
N VAL A 93 37.27 16.99 51.15
CA VAL A 93 38.44 16.57 50.38
C VAL A 93 39.64 17.46 50.68
N ASP A 94 39.43 18.78 50.72
CA ASP A 94 40.49 19.73 51.07
C ASP A 94 40.91 19.62 52.55
N LEU A 95 39.97 19.38 53.47
CA LEU A 95 40.26 19.14 54.89
C LEU A 95 41.12 17.90 55.09
N VAL A 96 40.80 16.79 54.42
CA VAL A 96 41.60 15.55 54.45
C VAL A 96 42.98 15.77 53.84
N ARG A 97 43.06 16.44 52.68
CA ARG A 97 44.35 16.77 52.04
C ARG A 97 45.24 17.61 52.97
N ASN A 98 44.68 18.66 53.57
CA ASN A 98 45.42 19.55 54.47
C ASN A 98 45.83 18.84 55.77
N THR A 99 45.00 17.91 56.27
CA THR A 99 45.31 17.11 57.46
C THR A 99 46.43 16.10 57.20
N LEU A 100 46.51 15.54 55.99
CA LEU A 100 47.60 14.63 55.59
C LEU A 100 48.91 15.35 55.27
N ALA A 101 48.85 16.62 54.84
CA ALA A 101 50.02 17.45 54.52
C ALA A 101 50.63 18.17 55.72
N ASP A 102 49.96 18.18 56.87
CA ASP A 102 50.39 18.88 58.08
C ASP A 102 51.07 17.91 59.06
N ASP A 103 52.41 17.98 59.12
CA ASP A 103 53.24 17.13 59.99
C ASP A 103 52.98 17.33 61.50
N THR A 104 52.23 18.37 61.89
CA THR A 104 51.85 18.61 63.29
C THR A 104 50.63 17.80 63.74
N VAL A 105 49.88 17.21 62.81
CA VAL A 105 48.71 16.37 63.13
C VAL A 105 49.12 14.91 63.26
N HIS A 106 49.14 14.39 64.49
CA HIS A 106 49.46 12.98 64.73
C HIS A 106 48.35 12.06 64.20
N THR A 107 48.60 11.45 63.04
CA THR A 107 47.73 10.44 62.43
C THR A 107 48.36 9.04 62.59
N PRO A 108 47.67 8.07 63.22
CA PRO A 108 48.15 6.70 63.28
C PRO A 108 48.49 6.16 61.87
N PRO A 109 49.56 5.35 61.69
CA PRO A 109 50.02 4.92 60.37
C PRO A 109 48.94 4.25 59.50
N ASP A 110 48.03 3.52 60.12
CA ASP A 110 46.93 2.83 59.44
C ASP A 110 45.83 3.81 58.99
N LEU A 111 45.51 4.82 59.82
CA LEU A 111 44.56 5.88 59.47
C LEU A 111 45.12 6.78 58.37
N HIS A 112 46.39 7.15 58.45
CA HIS A 112 47.08 7.95 57.44
C HIS A 112 47.03 7.26 56.07
N ARG A 113 47.29 5.94 56.04
CA ARG A 113 47.21 5.13 54.83
C ARG A 113 45.79 5.08 54.26
N ALA A 114 44.79 4.83 55.09
CA ALA A 114 43.40 4.73 54.67
C ALA A 114 42.86 6.07 54.11
N LEU A 115 43.15 7.19 54.77
CA LEU A 115 42.79 8.53 54.28
C LEU A 115 43.52 8.90 52.99
N THR A 116 44.79 8.49 52.83
CA THR A 116 45.56 8.70 51.59
C THR A 116 44.98 7.89 50.42
N GLN A 117 44.64 6.62 50.66
CA GLN A 117 43.99 5.77 49.65
C GLN A 117 42.62 6.30 49.26
N TRP A 118 41.84 6.80 50.23
CA TRP A 118 40.57 7.45 49.95
C TRP A 118 40.75 8.74 49.13
N LEU A 119 41.73 9.59 49.47
CA LEU A 119 41.99 10.83 48.74
C LEU A 119 42.38 10.57 47.27
N LEU A 120 43.26 9.59 47.04
CA LEU A 120 43.67 9.17 45.68
C LEU A 120 42.52 8.57 44.88
N ALA A 121 41.60 7.86 45.55
CA ALA A 121 40.40 7.34 44.91
C ALA A 121 39.37 8.45 44.62
N ALA A 122 39.22 9.43 45.53
CA ALA A 122 38.22 10.49 45.48
C ALA A 122 38.58 11.66 44.54
N LYS A 123 39.88 11.93 44.32
CA LYS A 123 40.40 12.82 43.28
C LYS A 123 41.61 12.18 42.58
N PRO A 124 41.39 11.36 41.54
CA PRO A 124 42.44 10.80 40.71
C PRO A 124 43.35 11.87 40.10
N ALA A 125 44.66 11.60 40.03
CA ALA A 125 45.65 12.57 39.55
C ALA A 125 45.55 12.89 38.04
N ASP A 126 44.88 12.04 37.27
CA ASP A 126 44.63 12.19 35.83
C ASP A 126 43.35 12.99 35.52
N GLY A 127 42.64 13.47 36.55
CA GLY A 127 41.36 14.17 36.40
C GLY A 127 40.19 13.27 35.98
N SER A 128 40.39 11.95 35.91
CA SER A 128 39.34 10.99 35.57
C SER A 128 38.28 10.87 36.68
N ARG A 129 37.06 10.43 36.32
CA ARG A 129 35.99 10.27 37.32
C ARG A 129 36.39 9.20 38.35
N PRO A 130 36.26 9.48 39.66
CA PRO A 130 36.46 8.50 40.72
C PRO A 130 35.64 7.23 40.48
N ALA A 131 36.30 6.07 40.35
CA ALA A 131 35.59 4.81 40.20
C ALA A 131 34.85 4.48 41.52
N HIS A 132 33.51 4.58 41.50
CA HIS A 132 32.65 4.43 42.69
C HIS A 132 33.04 3.24 43.58
N LYS A 133 33.24 2.06 42.99
CA LYS A 133 33.61 0.83 43.72
C LYS A 133 34.94 1.00 44.50
N LYS A 134 35.92 1.71 43.94
CA LYS A 134 37.21 1.97 44.59
C LYS A 134 37.07 2.97 45.74
N VAL A 135 36.27 4.02 45.54
CA VAL A 135 36.00 5.04 46.57
C VAL A 135 35.22 4.45 47.74
N ALA A 136 34.22 3.60 47.48
CA ALA A 136 33.40 2.98 48.53
C ALA A 136 34.22 2.07 49.46
N VAL A 137 35.14 1.28 48.90
CA VAL A 137 36.04 0.42 49.69
C VAL A 137 36.97 1.27 50.57
N ALA A 138 37.63 2.27 49.98
CA ALA A 138 38.54 3.15 50.72
C ALA A 138 37.79 4.00 51.77
N ALA A 139 36.56 4.44 51.48
CA ALA A 139 35.72 5.19 52.40
C ALA A 139 35.26 4.33 53.58
N GLY A 140 34.93 3.06 53.37
CA GLY A 140 34.53 2.15 54.45
C GLY A 140 35.68 1.85 55.43
N GLU A 141 36.90 1.68 54.91
CA GLU A 141 38.11 1.51 55.71
C GLU A 141 38.45 2.80 56.49
N ALA A 142 38.40 3.96 55.82
CA ALA A 142 38.63 5.26 56.45
C ALA A 142 37.60 5.57 57.54
N ALA A 143 36.30 5.32 57.30
CA ALA A 143 35.23 5.56 58.28
C ALA A 143 35.42 4.71 59.54
N THR A 144 35.78 3.43 59.39
CA THR A 144 36.02 2.50 60.51
C THR A 144 37.21 2.93 61.38
N LEU A 145 38.27 3.44 60.74
CA LEU A 145 39.47 3.92 61.45
C LEU A 145 39.24 5.31 62.07
N LEU A 146 38.47 6.18 61.41
CA LEU A 146 38.07 7.49 61.96
C LEU A 146 37.22 7.32 63.22
N GLU A 147 36.26 6.39 63.24
CA GLU A 147 35.47 6.09 64.45
C GLU A 147 36.36 5.77 65.66
N LYS A 148 37.48 5.06 65.45
CA LYS A 148 38.41 4.69 66.53
C LYS A 148 39.36 5.81 66.95
N HIS A 149 39.68 6.74 66.05
CA HIS A 149 40.80 7.67 66.20
C HIS A 149 40.41 9.15 66.11
N HIS A 150 39.13 9.48 65.92
CA HIS A 150 38.64 10.86 65.76
C HIS A 150 38.99 11.77 66.96
N ALA A 151 39.03 11.23 68.17
CA ALA A 151 39.33 11.98 69.38
C ALA A 151 40.80 12.42 69.54
N ILE A 152 41.71 11.96 68.66
CA ILE A 152 43.15 12.25 68.74
C ILE A 152 43.47 13.71 68.39
N HIS A 153 42.71 14.32 67.47
CA HIS A 153 42.96 15.69 67.02
C HIS A 153 41.66 16.38 66.57
N PRO A 154 41.46 17.69 66.83
CA PRO A 154 40.24 18.40 66.44
C PRO A 154 39.87 18.30 64.95
N ARG A 155 40.87 18.31 64.05
CA ARG A 155 40.64 18.11 62.60
C ARG A 155 40.15 16.69 62.25
N LEU A 156 40.56 15.67 63.00
CA LEU A 156 40.07 14.29 62.80
C LEU A 156 38.64 14.14 63.32
N ALA A 157 38.29 14.84 64.40
CA ALA A 157 36.91 14.95 64.86
C ALA A 157 36.02 15.68 63.83
N GLU A 158 36.52 16.75 63.21
CA GLU A 158 35.81 17.45 62.13
C GLU A 158 35.60 16.55 60.89
N ILE A 159 36.62 15.81 60.46
CA ILE A 159 36.49 14.81 59.37
C ILE A 159 35.46 13.73 59.73
N HIS A 160 35.43 13.29 60.99
CA HIS A 160 34.47 12.29 61.48
C HIS A 160 33.03 12.81 61.50
N THR A 161 32.79 14.08 61.85
CA THR A 161 31.44 14.69 61.74
C THR A 161 30.91 14.76 60.30
N ALA A 162 31.79 14.64 59.31
CA ALA A 162 31.47 14.61 57.89
C ALA A 162 31.64 13.22 57.25
N VAL A 163 31.70 12.14 58.05
CA VAL A 163 31.96 10.77 57.57
C VAL A 163 30.98 10.31 56.48
N ASP A 164 29.73 10.76 56.54
CA ASP A 164 28.69 10.47 55.55
C ASP A 164 28.98 11.01 54.14
N LEU A 165 29.90 11.98 54.04
CA LEU A 165 30.33 12.58 52.79
C LEU A 165 31.56 11.89 52.18
N LEU A 166 32.14 10.88 52.84
CA LEU A 166 33.25 10.09 52.28
C LEU A 166 32.81 9.29 51.04
N GLN A 167 31.58 8.77 51.03
CA GLN A 167 31.01 8.09 49.87
C GLN A 167 30.36 9.09 48.89
N PRO A 168 30.65 9.00 47.57
CA PRO A 168 30.01 9.87 46.59
C PRO A 168 28.54 9.47 46.45
N ARG A 169 27.63 10.45 46.53
CA ARG A 169 26.19 10.25 46.34
C ARG A 169 25.81 10.43 44.86
N SER A 170 24.74 9.76 44.44
CA SER A 170 24.12 9.93 43.13
C SER A 170 23.00 10.95 43.31
N ASN A 171 23.24 12.16 42.82
CA ASN A 171 22.38 13.33 43.06
C ASN A 171 21.30 13.42 41.98
N TRP A 172 20.03 13.32 42.40
CA TRP A 172 18.87 13.36 41.50
C TRP A 172 17.87 14.46 41.90
N LEU A 173 17.30 15.11 40.89
CA LEU A 173 16.11 15.95 40.96
C LEU A 173 14.99 15.31 40.15
N LEU A 174 13.78 15.27 40.71
CA LEU A 174 12.63 14.65 40.08
C LEU A 174 11.56 15.68 39.71
N GLY A 175 11.19 15.78 38.43
CA GLY A 175 10.21 16.77 37.94
C GLY A 175 9.06 16.16 37.14
N SER A 176 7.88 16.78 37.18
CA SER A 176 6.79 16.44 36.25
C SER A 176 6.89 17.27 34.98
N ASP A 177 6.10 16.92 33.97
CA ASP A 177 5.94 17.69 32.74
C ASP A 177 5.59 19.17 32.95
N THR A 178 5.02 19.54 34.10
CA THR A 178 4.77 20.94 34.48
C THR A 178 6.03 21.83 34.50
N TRP A 179 7.23 21.26 34.68
CA TRP A 179 8.49 21.99 34.62
C TRP A 179 8.87 22.45 33.20
N SER A 180 8.15 21.97 32.17
CA SER A 180 8.41 22.26 30.75
C SER A 180 7.70 23.49 30.19
N TYR A 181 6.69 24.04 30.89
CA TYR A 181 5.83 25.08 30.32
C TYR A 181 6.52 26.46 30.22
N ASP A 182 7.50 26.77 31.08
CA ASP A 182 8.21 28.05 31.04
C ASP A 182 9.74 27.96 31.20
N LEU A 183 10.40 27.31 30.23
CA LEU A 183 11.86 27.11 30.23
C LEU A 183 12.71 28.39 30.30
N GLY A 184 12.16 29.56 29.94
CA GLY A 184 12.92 30.81 29.82
C GLY A 184 13.12 31.57 31.15
N GLN A 185 12.28 31.30 32.15
CA GLN A 185 12.40 31.83 33.52
C GLN A 185 12.42 30.73 34.60
N SER A 186 12.44 29.45 34.20
CA SER A 186 12.43 28.32 35.13
C SER A 186 13.80 28.01 35.73
N GLY A 187 13.81 27.48 36.96
CA GLY A 187 14.99 26.89 37.58
C GLY A 187 15.65 25.75 36.81
N LEU A 188 14.95 25.13 35.86
CA LEU A 188 15.50 24.08 35.00
C LEU A 188 16.65 24.60 34.13
N HIS A 189 16.56 25.85 33.65
CA HIS A 189 17.63 26.48 32.88
C HIS A 189 18.91 26.62 33.70
N HIS A 190 18.80 26.99 34.98
CA HIS A 190 19.93 27.13 35.88
C HIS A 190 20.62 25.80 36.15
N VAL A 191 19.88 24.69 36.27
CA VAL A 191 20.50 23.36 36.44
C VAL A 191 21.21 22.92 35.16
N ILE A 192 20.58 23.09 34.00
CA ILE A 192 21.13 22.71 32.68
C ILE A 192 22.41 23.51 32.36
N THR A 193 22.48 24.79 32.73
CA THR A 193 23.62 25.67 32.42
C THR A 193 24.72 25.67 33.47
N SER A 194 24.51 24.98 34.61
CA SER A 194 25.43 25.00 35.76
C SER A 194 26.80 24.38 35.48
N GLY A 195 26.85 23.33 34.65
CA GLY A 195 28.02 22.47 34.51
C GLY A 195 28.27 21.55 35.71
N GLU A 196 27.38 21.53 36.70
CA GLU A 196 27.51 20.75 37.93
C GLU A 196 26.93 19.33 37.77
N ASP A 197 27.47 18.37 38.52
CA ASP A 197 27.10 16.93 38.45
C ASP A 197 25.74 16.66 39.13
N VAL A 198 24.68 17.01 38.41
CA VAL A 198 23.28 16.91 38.84
C VAL A 198 22.45 16.19 37.79
N ASN A 199 21.75 15.13 38.19
CA ASN A 199 20.86 14.36 37.31
C ASN A 199 19.41 14.80 37.47
N LEU A 200 18.71 15.03 36.37
CA LEU A 200 17.29 15.38 36.34
C LEU A 200 16.51 14.23 35.70
N LEU A 201 15.49 13.73 36.40
CA LEU A 201 14.52 12.79 35.85
C LEU A 201 13.16 13.48 35.77
N ILE A 202 12.65 13.65 34.56
CA ILE A 202 11.38 14.32 34.29
C ILE A 202 10.37 13.28 33.78
N VAL A 203 9.28 13.08 34.51
CA VAL A 203 8.25 12.10 34.14
C VAL A 203 7.07 12.78 33.47
N ASP A 204 6.78 12.35 32.24
CA ASP A 204 5.60 12.78 31.48
C ASP A 204 4.46 11.79 31.67
N THR A 205 3.37 12.26 32.26
CA THR A 205 2.18 11.46 32.55
C THR A 205 1.03 11.67 31.58
N THR A 206 1.19 12.52 30.56
CA THR A 206 0.12 12.87 29.63
C THR A 206 -0.15 11.70 28.65
N PRO A 207 -1.39 11.16 28.59
CA PRO A 207 -1.72 10.06 27.69
C PRO A 207 -1.79 10.48 26.23
N TYR A 208 -1.39 9.59 25.32
CA TYR A 208 -1.41 9.81 23.87
C TYR A 208 -2.83 10.03 23.34
N SER A 209 -3.79 9.24 23.82
CA SER A 209 -5.20 9.21 23.41
C SER A 209 -6.00 10.51 23.65
N ARG A 210 -5.52 11.43 24.49
CA ARG A 210 -6.11 12.79 24.64
C ARG A 210 -5.47 13.85 23.72
N GLY A 211 -4.47 13.48 22.93
CA GLY A 211 -3.56 14.38 22.22
C GLY A 211 -4.10 15.19 21.02
N GLU A 212 -5.40 15.13 20.71
CA GLU A 212 -5.99 16.02 19.70
C GLU A 212 -6.47 17.36 20.27
N VAL A 213 -6.77 17.45 21.58
CA VAL A 213 -7.44 18.64 22.17
C VAL A 213 -6.46 19.63 22.81
N ASP A 214 -5.29 19.20 23.28
CA ASP A 214 -4.36 20.07 24.05
C ASP A 214 -3.07 20.49 23.29
N ARG A 215 -2.93 20.11 22.01
CA ARG A 215 -1.78 20.50 21.15
C ARG A 215 -1.70 22.02 20.90
N GLU A 216 -2.74 22.78 21.22
CA GLU A 216 -2.73 24.25 21.13
C GLU A 216 -1.95 24.93 22.27
N ARG A 217 -1.75 24.27 23.42
CA ARG A 217 -0.81 24.71 24.47
C ARG A 217 0.58 24.12 24.20
N ARG A 218 1.40 24.82 23.41
CA ARG A 218 2.75 24.36 23.02
C ARG A 218 3.66 24.09 24.23
N LYS A 219 3.68 22.84 24.69
CA LYS A 219 4.73 22.27 25.55
C LYS A 219 6.08 22.49 24.88
N LYS A 220 7.06 23.10 25.58
CA LYS A 220 8.41 23.27 25.04
C LYS A 220 9.18 21.96 25.21
N ASP A 221 9.88 21.52 24.17
CA ASP A 221 10.67 20.28 24.21
C ASP A 221 11.95 20.50 25.03
N ILE A 222 11.96 19.97 26.26
CA ILE A 222 13.09 20.08 27.19
C ILE A 222 14.32 19.35 26.65
N GLY A 223 14.13 18.23 25.97
CA GLY A 223 15.24 17.42 25.46
C GLY A 223 16.01 18.18 24.38
N LEU A 224 15.27 18.73 23.40
CA LEU A 224 15.85 19.58 22.37
C LEU A 224 16.47 20.86 22.96
N TYR A 225 15.84 21.44 23.98
CA TYR A 225 16.37 22.60 24.68
C TYR A 225 17.72 22.30 25.37
N ALA A 226 17.83 21.18 26.08
CA ALA A 226 19.06 20.77 26.76
C ALA A 226 20.19 20.40 25.78
N MET A 227 19.87 19.75 24.66
CA MET A 227 20.86 19.42 23.62
C MET A 227 21.54 20.65 23.01
N ASN A 228 20.81 21.77 22.86
CA ASN A 228 21.36 23.01 22.30
C ASN A 228 22.55 23.59 23.10
N PHE A 229 22.75 23.18 24.36
CA PHE A 229 23.85 23.64 25.20
C PHE A 229 25.15 22.85 25.00
N GLY A 230 25.14 21.73 24.28
CA GLY A 230 26.36 21.00 23.91
C GLY A 230 27.12 20.30 25.06
N SER A 231 26.68 20.47 26.31
CA SER A 231 27.43 20.12 27.53
C SER A 231 26.64 19.31 28.55
N VAL A 232 25.51 18.74 28.14
CA VAL A 232 24.52 18.08 29.01
C VAL A 232 24.34 16.63 28.52
N TYR A 233 24.07 15.64 29.36
CA TYR A 233 23.60 14.35 28.85
C TYR A 233 22.08 14.38 28.70
N VAL A 234 21.52 13.92 27.58
CA VAL A 234 20.06 13.93 27.37
C VAL A 234 19.58 12.59 26.88
N ALA A 235 18.54 12.03 27.50
CA ALA A 235 17.93 10.79 27.04
C ALA A 235 16.41 10.81 27.20
N SER A 236 15.73 10.10 26.30
CA SER A 236 14.28 9.85 26.34
C SER A 236 14.02 8.36 26.46
N VAL A 237 13.27 7.96 27.49
CA VAL A 237 13.04 6.57 27.89
C VAL A 237 11.57 6.28 28.16
N ALA A 238 11.17 5.02 27.97
CA ALA A 238 9.85 4.52 28.35
C ALA A 238 9.97 3.11 28.95
N LEU A 239 9.60 2.98 30.22
CA LEU A 239 9.78 1.76 31.01
C LEU A 239 9.10 0.53 30.40
N TYR A 240 7.86 0.70 29.96
CA TYR A 240 7.08 -0.39 29.37
C TYR A 240 7.43 -0.66 27.90
N SER A 241 8.34 0.12 27.31
CA SER A 241 8.92 -0.16 25.99
C SER A 241 10.24 -0.93 26.12
N SER A 242 11.16 -0.46 26.98
CA SER A 242 12.44 -1.15 27.21
C SER A 242 12.96 -0.93 28.63
N PHE A 243 12.84 -1.98 29.46
CA PHE A 243 13.37 -1.98 30.83
C PHE A 243 14.89 -1.86 30.87
N THR A 244 15.59 -2.62 30.03
CA THR A 244 17.06 -2.63 29.95
C THR A 244 17.59 -1.30 29.40
N GLY A 245 16.87 -0.66 28.46
CA GLY A 245 17.20 0.67 27.95
C GLY A 245 17.17 1.73 29.05
N VAL A 246 16.14 1.71 29.90
CA VAL A 246 16.03 2.63 31.04
C VAL A 246 17.18 2.45 32.03
N LEU A 247 17.54 1.21 32.38
CA LEU A 247 18.66 0.94 33.28
C LEU A 247 19.99 1.48 32.74
N ASN A 248 20.27 1.24 31.45
CA ASN A 248 21.48 1.74 30.80
C ASN A 248 21.52 3.27 30.83
N VAL A 249 20.40 3.94 30.52
CA VAL A 249 20.31 5.40 30.54
C VAL A 249 20.54 5.97 31.94
N LEU A 250 19.94 5.38 32.98
CA LEU A 250 20.14 5.85 34.35
C LEU A 250 21.61 5.72 34.79
N MET A 251 22.28 4.63 34.39
CA MET A 251 23.70 4.43 34.67
C MET A 251 24.60 5.36 33.86
N GLU A 252 24.28 5.61 32.59
CA GLU A 252 25.00 6.56 31.73
C GLU A 252 24.86 8.01 32.22
N ALA A 253 23.64 8.40 32.62
CA ALA A 253 23.37 9.71 33.20
C ALA A 253 24.19 9.93 34.48
N ASP A 254 24.17 8.98 35.43
CA ASP A 254 24.99 9.05 36.65
C ASP A 254 26.49 9.03 36.38
N ALA A 255 26.94 8.41 35.28
CA ALA A 255 28.34 8.36 34.87
C ALA A 255 28.81 9.64 34.14
N PHE A 256 27.90 10.43 33.56
CA PHE A 256 28.20 11.65 32.83
C PHE A 256 28.72 12.77 33.75
N GLN A 257 29.83 13.42 33.38
CA GLN A 257 30.44 14.50 34.16
C GLN A 257 29.81 15.84 33.78
N GLY A 258 28.73 16.20 34.46
CA GLY A 258 27.99 17.43 34.22
C GLY A 258 26.48 17.21 34.40
N PRO A 259 25.64 18.18 34.03
CA PRO A 259 24.20 18.05 34.17
C PRO A 259 23.67 16.96 33.22
N SER A 260 22.67 16.20 33.68
CA SER A 260 21.99 15.18 32.85
C SER A 260 20.47 15.33 32.93
N VAL A 261 19.78 15.06 31.82
CA VAL A 261 18.32 15.15 31.69
C VAL A 261 17.78 13.85 31.10
N VAL A 262 17.00 13.12 31.90
CA VAL A 262 16.30 11.90 31.50
C VAL A 262 14.80 12.19 31.45
N LEU A 263 14.22 12.14 30.25
CA LEU A 263 12.79 12.27 29.99
C LEU A 263 12.16 10.88 30.03
N ALA A 264 11.23 10.63 30.94
CA ALA A 264 10.62 9.33 31.17
C ALA A 264 9.12 9.34 30.91
N TYR A 265 8.63 8.45 30.06
CA TYR A 265 7.19 8.35 29.75
C TYR A 265 6.45 7.41 30.71
N LEU A 266 5.31 7.86 31.26
CA LEU A 266 4.44 7.07 32.14
C LEU A 266 2.97 7.54 32.03
N PRO A 267 2.26 7.25 30.93
CA PRO A 267 0.93 7.81 30.66
C PRO A 267 -0.11 7.36 31.69
N GLN A 268 -1.03 8.26 32.04
CA GLN A 268 -2.21 7.96 32.86
C GLN A 268 -3.50 8.14 32.02
N PRO A 269 -3.97 7.11 31.30
CA PRO A 269 -5.05 7.25 30.32
C PRO A 269 -6.44 7.51 30.92
N PHE A 270 -6.73 7.02 32.13
CA PHE A 270 -8.03 7.15 32.82
C PHE A 270 -7.84 7.25 34.34
N GLU A 271 -8.91 7.55 35.10
CA GLU A 271 -8.88 7.49 36.58
C GLU A 271 -8.70 6.02 37.03
N ASN A 272 -7.59 5.72 37.73
CA ASN A 272 -7.14 4.38 38.15
C ASN A 272 -6.81 3.40 37.01
N PRO A 273 -5.73 3.65 36.22
CA PRO A 273 -5.35 2.77 35.12
C PRO A 273 -4.71 1.47 35.61
N THR A 274 -4.96 0.34 34.93
CA THR A 274 -4.22 -0.90 35.20
C THR A 274 -2.82 -0.86 34.57
N ALA A 275 -1.90 -1.71 35.05
CA ALA A 275 -0.56 -1.79 34.47
C ALA A 275 -0.56 -2.18 32.98
N ILE A 276 -1.58 -2.93 32.53
CA ILE A 276 -1.75 -3.32 31.13
C ILE A 276 -2.18 -2.12 30.28
N ASP A 277 -3.04 -1.25 30.82
CA ASP A 277 -3.49 -0.04 30.11
C ASP A 277 -2.33 0.92 29.88
N VAL A 278 -1.51 1.14 30.91
CA VAL A 278 -0.31 2.00 30.81
C VAL A 278 0.71 1.41 29.84
N LEU A 279 0.89 0.09 29.82
CA LEU A 279 1.78 -0.59 28.87
C LEU A 279 1.27 -0.45 27.43
N THR A 280 -0.02 -0.66 27.20
CA THR A 280 -0.63 -0.57 25.86
C THR A 280 -0.48 0.85 25.31
N GLU A 281 -0.79 1.86 26.12
CA GLU A 281 -0.67 3.27 25.74
C GLU A 281 0.79 3.68 25.49
N THR A 282 1.71 3.22 26.34
CA THR A 282 3.16 3.46 26.17
C THR A 282 3.66 2.86 24.85
N LYS A 283 3.22 1.63 24.55
CA LYS A 283 3.60 0.95 23.30
C LYS A 283 3.03 1.68 22.09
N ILE A 284 1.78 2.13 22.13
CA ILE A 284 1.18 2.93 21.05
C ILE A 284 1.95 4.25 20.85
N ALA A 285 2.30 4.97 21.91
CA ALA A 285 3.02 6.23 21.81
C ALA A 285 4.43 6.09 21.22
N VAL A 286 5.17 5.03 21.61
CA VAL A 286 6.50 4.74 21.07
C VAL A 286 6.40 4.19 19.64
N ASP A 287 5.51 3.21 19.39
CA ASP A 287 5.33 2.57 18.08
C ASP A 287 4.70 3.51 17.05
N SER A 288 4.01 4.58 17.45
CA SER A 288 3.48 5.62 16.55
C SER A 288 4.47 6.75 16.28
N GLY A 289 5.59 6.78 17.01
CA GLY A 289 6.59 7.83 16.92
C GLY A 289 6.23 9.13 17.66
N ALA A 290 5.13 9.15 18.41
CA ALA A 290 4.71 10.30 19.20
C ALA A 290 5.61 10.56 20.41
N TRP A 291 6.25 9.50 20.95
CA TRP A 291 7.27 9.60 21.99
C TRP A 291 8.59 8.96 21.50
N PRO A 292 9.54 9.76 20.98
CA PRO A 292 10.82 9.25 20.51
C PRO A 292 11.72 8.82 21.67
N LEU A 293 12.22 7.59 21.63
CA LEU A 293 13.31 7.07 22.46
C LEU A 293 14.66 7.38 21.82
N TYR A 294 15.52 8.10 22.52
CA TYR A 294 16.85 8.50 22.05
C TYR A 294 17.81 8.75 23.20
N ARG A 295 19.11 8.83 22.88
CA ARG A 295 20.19 9.19 23.80
C ARG A 295 21.16 10.14 23.12
N TRP A 296 21.62 11.14 23.86
CA TRP A 296 22.61 12.10 23.42
C TRP A 296 23.66 12.28 24.51
N ASN A 297 24.90 11.93 24.18
CA ASN A 297 26.05 12.00 25.06
C ASN A 297 27.19 12.79 24.40
N PRO A 298 27.35 14.08 24.72
CA PRO A 298 28.39 14.92 24.12
C PRO A 298 29.83 14.49 24.49
N ALA A 299 30.02 13.66 25.51
CA ALA A 299 31.35 13.14 25.85
C ALA A 299 31.88 12.13 24.81
N LEU A 300 31.00 11.49 24.02
CA LEU A 300 31.40 10.55 22.98
C LEU A 300 32.09 11.23 21.78
N GLU A 301 31.75 12.48 21.52
CA GLU A 301 32.35 13.28 20.45
C GLU A 301 33.86 13.48 20.67
N HIS A 302 34.26 13.72 21.92
CA HIS A 302 35.67 13.84 22.32
C HIS A 302 36.45 12.51 22.17
N ALA A 303 35.73 11.39 22.13
CA ALA A 303 36.28 10.04 21.89
C ALA A 303 36.17 9.59 20.41
N GLY A 304 35.74 10.48 19.50
CA GLY A 304 35.59 10.19 18.07
C GLY A 304 34.42 9.24 17.74
N ARG A 305 33.40 9.17 18.61
CA ARG A 305 32.19 8.34 18.44
C ARG A 305 30.95 9.22 18.30
N GLU A 306 29.93 8.70 17.61
CA GLU A 306 28.65 9.41 17.42
C GLU A 306 27.99 9.76 18.77
N PRO A 307 27.71 11.06 19.04
CA PRO A 307 27.13 11.50 20.30
C PRO A 307 25.63 11.25 20.38
N PHE A 308 24.91 11.11 19.26
CA PHE A 308 23.47 10.88 19.23
C PHE A 308 23.11 9.45 18.82
N CYS A 309 22.13 8.85 19.49
CA CYS A 309 21.60 7.53 19.19
C CYS A 309 20.07 7.57 19.26
N LEU A 310 19.40 7.25 18.14
CA LEU A 310 17.94 7.11 18.10
C LEU A 310 17.59 5.63 18.31
N ASP A 311 16.93 5.33 19.42
CA ASP A 311 16.55 3.96 19.79
C ASP A 311 15.13 3.60 19.24
N SER A 312 14.40 4.55 18.62
CA SER A 312 13.06 4.34 18.02
C SER A 312 13.11 3.91 16.55
N GLU A 313 12.83 2.63 16.29
CA GLU A 313 12.95 2.02 14.95
C GLU A 313 11.99 2.60 13.89
N ARG A 314 10.75 2.94 14.26
CA ARG A 314 9.78 3.49 13.29
C ARG A 314 10.07 4.94 12.92
N ILE A 315 10.39 5.80 13.90
CA ILE A 315 10.76 7.20 13.62
C ILE A 315 12.02 7.23 12.79
N LYS A 316 12.97 6.32 13.03
CA LYS A 316 14.16 6.17 12.19
C LYS A 316 13.77 5.92 10.72
N ARG A 317 12.80 5.04 10.46
CA ARG A 317 12.29 4.77 9.11
C ARG A 317 11.46 5.93 8.51
N ASP A 318 10.58 6.54 9.29
CA ASP A 318 9.75 7.68 8.83
C ASP A 318 10.62 8.94 8.60
N LEU A 319 11.68 9.12 9.38
CA LEU A 319 12.70 10.16 9.21
C LEU A 319 13.64 9.83 8.04
N GLU A 320 14.01 8.58 7.83
CA GLU A 320 14.73 8.14 6.63
C GLU A 320 13.88 8.39 5.37
N GLU A 321 12.58 8.08 5.39
CA GLU A 321 11.63 8.39 4.30
C GLU A 321 11.43 9.92 4.12
N PHE A 322 11.35 10.68 5.22
CA PHE A 322 11.24 12.14 5.18
C PHE A 322 12.53 12.80 4.66
N LEU A 323 13.71 12.31 5.07
CA LEU A 323 15.00 12.80 4.62
C LEU A 323 15.28 12.39 3.18
N GLU A 324 14.84 11.22 2.71
CA GLU A 324 14.85 10.86 1.29
C GLU A 324 13.95 11.80 0.47
N ARG A 325 12.80 12.20 1.02
CA ARG A 325 11.88 13.19 0.42
C ARG A 325 12.43 14.62 0.44
N GLU A 326 13.10 15.03 1.52
CA GLU A 326 13.75 16.35 1.66
C GLU A 326 15.05 16.46 0.89
N ASN A 327 15.84 15.39 0.73
CA ASN A 327 17.00 15.39 -0.17
C ASN A 327 16.54 15.58 -1.62
N HIS A 328 15.39 14.98 -1.99
CA HIS A 328 14.76 15.18 -3.29
C HIS A 328 14.27 16.62 -3.48
N LEU A 329 13.67 17.22 -2.44
CA LEU A 329 13.26 18.63 -2.41
C LEU A 329 14.44 19.60 -2.39
N SER A 330 15.53 19.27 -1.71
CA SER A 330 16.76 20.08 -1.63
C SER A 330 17.51 20.09 -2.96
N LEU A 331 17.51 18.96 -3.68
CA LEU A 331 17.98 18.86 -5.06
C LEU A 331 17.11 19.67 -6.05
N LEU A 332 15.79 19.75 -5.81
CA LEU A 332 14.85 20.57 -6.57
C LEU A 332 14.99 22.07 -6.27
N VAL A 333 15.19 22.46 -5.01
CA VAL A 333 15.39 23.85 -4.58
C VAL A 333 16.75 24.39 -5.05
N ALA A 334 17.78 23.54 -5.14
CA ALA A 334 19.07 23.90 -5.73
C ALA A 334 18.98 24.24 -7.24
N GLN A 335 17.91 23.83 -7.93
CA GLN A 335 17.68 24.12 -9.34
C GLN A 335 16.84 25.38 -9.61
N GLN A 336 16.28 26.05 -8.58
CA GLN A 336 15.57 27.32 -8.71
C GLN A 336 15.89 28.30 -7.56
N PRO A 337 16.85 29.23 -7.74
CA PRO A 337 17.21 30.20 -6.72
C PRO A 337 16.34 31.46 -6.84
N ASP A 338 15.11 31.42 -6.32
CA ASP A 338 14.40 32.65 -5.97
C ASP A 338 13.24 32.35 -5.02
N LEU A 339 13.46 32.46 -3.70
CA LEU A 339 12.46 32.93 -2.74
C LEU A 339 13.02 33.11 -1.32
N SER A 340 12.92 34.36 -0.86
CA SER A 340 12.85 34.85 0.53
C SER A 340 14.16 35.09 1.32
N ARG A 341 14.79 36.22 1.01
CA ARG A 341 15.30 37.14 2.06
C ARG A 341 14.11 37.77 2.78
N THR A 342 14.10 37.79 4.11
CA THR A 342 13.89 38.98 4.99
C THR A 342 13.71 38.53 6.45
N VAL A 343 14.15 39.38 7.38
CA VAL A 343 14.00 39.37 8.86
C VAL A 343 15.12 38.65 9.62
N VAL A 344 16.13 39.42 10.05
CA VAL A 344 16.28 39.89 11.45
C VAL A 344 17.42 40.91 11.45
N SER A 345 17.13 42.13 11.89
CA SER A 345 18.13 43.14 12.24
C SER A 345 17.93 43.62 13.67
N SER A 346 19.07 43.94 14.27
CA SER A 346 19.31 44.72 15.50
C SER A 346 19.43 43.97 16.84
N LEU A 347 20.61 44.22 17.46
CA LEU A 347 21.01 44.07 18.88
C LEU A 347 21.17 42.61 19.35
N GLU A 348 22.33 42.08 19.74
CA GLU A 348 23.51 42.64 20.42
C GLU A 348 24.82 41.94 20.02
N ARG A 349 25.93 42.67 20.19
CA ARG A 349 27.17 42.54 19.40
C ARG A 349 28.30 41.76 20.08
N ASP A 350 28.09 41.13 21.24
CA ASP A 350 29.20 40.57 22.04
C ASP A 350 29.37 39.04 22.00
N VAL A 351 28.61 38.31 21.18
CA VAL A 351 28.73 36.84 21.07
C VAL A 351 29.24 36.38 19.71
N ARG A 352 29.85 37.27 18.91
CA ARG A 352 30.15 36.98 17.50
C ARG A 352 31.38 36.08 17.26
N GLY A 353 32.38 36.12 18.14
CA GLY A 353 33.66 35.43 17.90
C GLY A 353 33.63 33.90 18.09
N ARG A 354 32.89 33.39 19.08
CA ARG A 354 32.77 31.92 19.32
C ARG A 354 31.61 31.28 18.55
N HIS A 355 30.58 32.06 18.24
CA HIS A 355 29.32 31.53 17.70
C HIS A 355 29.32 31.44 16.16
N GLU A 356 30.15 32.22 15.45
CA GLU A 356 30.34 32.06 13.99
C GLU A 356 31.24 30.86 13.65
N GLU A 357 32.27 30.56 14.45
CA GLU A 357 33.10 29.35 14.31
C GLU A 357 32.31 28.08 14.65
N LEU A 358 31.46 28.12 15.69
CA LEU A 358 30.56 27.02 16.05
C LEU A 358 29.37 26.88 15.10
N LYS A 359 28.84 27.96 14.48
CA LYS A 359 27.81 27.84 13.43
C LYS A 359 28.37 27.39 12.09
N ARG A 360 29.63 27.74 11.77
CA ARG A 360 30.33 27.24 10.57
C ARG A 360 30.72 25.78 10.75
N ARG A 361 31.24 25.40 11.94
CA ARG A 361 31.46 23.99 12.31
C ARG A 361 30.15 23.23 12.40
N ALA A 362 29.10 23.75 13.03
CA ALA A 362 27.79 23.09 13.02
C ALA A 362 27.15 23.00 11.62
N ARG A 363 27.47 23.90 10.67
CA ARG A 363 27.05 23.75 9.26
C ARG A 363 27.92 22.78 8.47
N GLU A 364 29.23 22.74 8.73
CA GLU A 364 30.17 21.77 8.16
C GLU A 364 29.94 20.37 8.76
N ASP A 365 29.53 20.30 10.01
CA ASP A 365 29.12 19.11 10.77
C ASP A 365 27.70 18.72 10.41
N TYR A 366 26.79 19.66 10.08
CA TYR A 366 25.48 19.40 9.47
C TYR A 366 25.61 18.88 8.02
N ALA A 367 26.59 19.39 7.25
CA ALA A 367 26.94 18.89 5.93
C ALA A 367 27.67 17.52 6.00
N ARG A 368 28.47 17.29 7.06
CA ARG A 368 29.00 15.96 7.38
C ARG A 368 27.93 15.01 7.91
N LEU A 369 26.93 15.51 8.64
CA LEU A 369 25.73 14.78 9.07
C LEU A 369 24.91 14.35 7.84
N LEU A 370 24.78 15.20 6.81
CA LEU A 370 24.16 14.84 5.53
C LEU A 370 24.95 13.79 4.76
N SER A 371 26.29 13.75 4.88
CA SER A 371 27.11 12.66 4.32
C SER A 371 27.20 11.41 5.21
N GLY A 372 26.94 11.54 6.51
CA GLY A 372 26.99 10.46 7.51
C GLY A 372 25.65 9.74 7.72
N LEU A 373 24.54 10.42 7.43
CA LEU A 373 23.18 9.87 7.44
C LEU A 373 22.82 9.10 6.16
N SER A 374 23.54 9.29 5.06
CA SER A 374 23.55 8.33 3.96
C SER A 374 24.39 7.15 4.40
N GLY A 375 23.79 6.18 5.11
CA GLY A 375 24.49 5.03 5.69
C GLY A 375 25.52 4.45 4.73
N GLU A 376 26.78 4.88 4.86
CA GLU A 376 27.89 4.21 4.23
C GLU A 376 28.07 2.93 5.02
N ALA A 377 27.37 1.90 4.54
CA ALA A 377 27.60 0.53 4.91
C ALA A 377 29.12 0.30 4.90
N THR A 378 29.65 -0.04 6.07
CA THR A 378 31.06 -0.43 6.25
C THR A 378 31.33 -1.84 5.70
N GLY A 379 30.35 -2.46 5.03
CA GLY A 379 30.47 -3.73 4.34
C GLY A 379 30.89 -3.62 2.86
N PRO A 380 31.25 -4.74 2.23
CA PRO A 380 31.75 -4.75 0.85
C PRO A 380 30.73 -4.16 -0.16
N PRO A 381 31.20 -3.46 -1.22
CA PRO A 381 30.33 -2.88 -2.23
C PRO A 381 29.58 -3.94 -3.03
N LEU A 382 28.32 -3.66 -3.37
CA LEU A 382 27.45 -4.52 -4.18
C LEU A 382 26.62 -3.68 -5.18
N ALA A 383 26.90 -3.82 -6.47
CA ALA A 383 26.03 -3.29 -7.51
C ALA A 383 24.92 -4.30 -7.84
N VAL A 384 23.66 -3.89 -7.74
CA VAL A 384 22.48 -4.66 -8.15
C VAL A 384 21.89 -4.01 -9.39
N LEU A 385 22.05 -4.65 -10.56
CA LEU A 385 21.61 -4.16 -11.85
C LEU A 385 20.39 -4.94 -12.35
N PHE A 386 19.48 -4.29 -13.08
CA PHE A 386 18.31 -4.99 -13.61
C PHE A 386 17.90 -4.63 -15.04
N GLY A 387 17.33 -5.61 -15.75
CA GLY A 387 16.64 -5.43 -17.02
C GLY A 387 15.20 -5.91 -16.92
N SER A 388 14.21 -5.03 -17.13
CA SER A 388 12.78 -5.34 -16.99
C SER A 388 11.86 -4.54 -17.92
N ASP A 389 10.99 -5.22 -18.67
CA ASP A 389 9.91 -4.57 -19.44
C ASP A 389 8.60 -4.38 -18.63
N ASN A 390 8.29 -5.33 -17.74
CA ASN A 390 7.04 -5.34 -16.96
C ASN A 390 7.25 -5.07 -15.44
N GLY A 391 8.48 -4.78 -15.02
CA GLY A 391 8.82 -4.46 -13.62
C GLY A 391 9.04 -5.67 -12.71
N ASN A 392 8.94 -6.91 -13.18
CA ASN A 392 9.17 -8.11 -12.36
C ASN A 392 10.65 -8.22 -11.92
N ALA A 393 11.58 -8.11 -12.87
CA ALA A 393 13.02 -8.15 -12.58
C ALA A 393 13.47 -6.92 -11.77
N GLU A 394 12.87 -5.75 -12.04
CA GLU A 394 13.06 -4.55 -11.22
C GLU A 394 12.61 -4.78 -9.77
N GLY A 395 11.45 -5.42 -9.57
CA GLY A 395 10.95 -5.77 -8.24
C GLY A 395 11.87 -6.74 -7.49
N VAL A 396 12.40 -7.75 -8.18
CA VAL A 396 13.38 -8.70 -7.59
C VAL A 396 14.68 -7.97 -7.23
N ALA A 397 15.21 -7.14 -8.13
CA ALA A 397 16.43 -6.36 -7.87
C ALA A 397 16.26 -5.38 -6.71
N LYS A 398 15.12 -4.69 -6.61
CA LYS A 398 14.78 -3.84 -5.46
C LYS A 398 14.76 -4.62 -4.15
N LYS A 399 14.16 -5.82 -4.13
CA LYS A 399 14.15 -6.71 -2.96
C LYS A 399 15.57 -7.14 -2.58
N LEU A 400 16.39 -7.56 -3.54
CA LEU A 400 17.77 -7.97 -3.29
C LEU A 400 18.62 -6.80 -2.76
N ALA A 401 18.51 -5.61 -3.35
CA ALA A 401 19.22 -4.42 -2.89
C ALA A 401 18.80 -4.03 -1.47
N ALA A 402 17.48 -4.02 -1.17
CA ALA A 402 16.98 -3.74 0.18
C ALA A 402 17.49 -4.75 1.22
N ARG A 403 17.47 -6.05 0.90
CA ARG A 403 17.99 -7.11 1.77
C ARG A 403 19.50 -7.01 1.96
N ALA A 404 20.24 -6.66 0.92
CA ALA A 404 21.68 -6.45 1.01
C ALA A 404 22.03 -5.22 1.87
N LYS A 405 21.28 -4.11 1.78
CA LYS A 405 21.41 -2.97 2.70
C LYS A 405 21.13 -3.37 4.15
N ALA A 406 20.04 -4.10 4.38
CA ALA A 406 19.66 -4.57 5.71
C ALA A 406 20.72 -5.53 6.31
N ARG A 407 21.46 -6.25 5.47
CA ARG A 407 22.58 -7.11 5.85
C ARG A 407 23.94 -6.38 5.93
N GLY A 408 23.94 -5.04 5.80
CA GLY A 408 25.14 -4.21 5.98
C GLY A 408 26.05 -4.05 4.76
N LEU A 409 25.57 -4.35 3.54
CA LEU A 409 26.34 -4.17 2.29
C LEU A 409 26.13 -2.76 1.70
N LYS A 410 27.17 -2.19 1.08
CA LYS A 410 27.07 -0.90 0.36
C LYS A 410 26.47 -1.13 -1.02
N THR A 411 25.15 -0.98 -1.13
CA THR A 411 24.43 -1.35 -2.35
C THR A 411 24.10 -0.19 -3.28
N LYS A 412 24.29 -0.41 -4.57
CA LYS A 412 23.91 0.47 -5.68
C LYS A 412 22.81 -0.23 -6.49
N LEU A 413 21.68 0.41 -6.75
CA LEU A 413 20.59 -0.17 -7.55
C LEU A 413 20.33 0.70 -8.78
N MET A 414 20.37 0.09 -9.97
CA MET A 414 20.00 0.79 -11.22
C MET A 414 19.59 -0.17 -12.34
N ALA A 415 18.94 0.35 -13.38
CA ALA A 415 18.73 -0.42 -14.60
C ALA A 415 20.06 -0.62 -15.33
N LEU A 416 20.14 -1.68 -16.15
CA LEU A 416 21.35 -2.00 -16.91
C LEU A 416 21.75 -0.85 -17.86
N ASP A 417 20.80 -0.27 -18.59
CA ASP A 417 21.09 0.84 -19.52
C ASP A 417 21.35 2.19 -18.81
N ASP A 418 21.00 2.31 -17.53
CA ASP A 418 21.33 3.50 -16.72
C ASP A 418 22.77 3.44 -16.17
N TYR A 419 23.50 2.32 -16.41
CA TYR A 419 24.87 2.15 -15.97
C TYR A 419 25.83 2.98 -16.87
N PRO A 420 26.59 3.95 -16.33
CA PRO A 420 27.26 4.99 -17.13
C PRO A 420 28.30 4.46 -18.13
N ASP A 421 29.16 3.53 -17.73
CA ASP A 421 30.16 2.88 -18.59
C ASP A 421 30.39 1.44 -18.15
N VAL A 422 30.28 0.48 -19.06
CA VAL A 422 30.50 -0.95 -18.78
C VAL A 422 31.93 -1.25 -18.31
N GLN A 423 32.91 -0.41 -18.66
CA GLN A 423 34.29 -0.55 -18.19
C GLN A 423 34.43 -0.36 -16.67
N ASP A 424 33.53 0.41 -16.05
CA ASP A 424 33.55 0.65 -14.61
C ASP A 424 33.19 -0.61 -13.79
N LEU A 425 32.66 -1.67 -14.43
CA LEU A 425 32.39 -2.95 -13.78
C LEU A 425 33.62 -3.54 -13.09
N ALA A 426 34.83 -3.26 -13.60
CA ALA A 426 36.09 -3.72 -13.00
C ALA A 426 36.31 -3.17 -11.57
N SER A 427 35.64 -2.08 -11.20
CA SER A 427 35.82 -1.38 -9.93
C SER A 427 34.71 -1.65 -8.88
N GLU A 428 33.61 -2.31 -9.27
CA GLU A 428 32.43 -2.49 -8.40
C GLU A 428 32.58 -3.63 -7.36
N GLY A 429 33.58 -4.50 -7.52
CA GLY A 429 33.92 -5.57 -6.57
C GLY A 429 32.92 -6.73 -6.53
N ASN A 430 31.63 -6.48 -6.25
CA ASN A 430 30.55 -7.47 -6.37
C ASN A 430 29.39 -6.93 -7.23
N VAL A 431 28.94 -7.73 -8.19
CA VAL A 431 27.85 -7.35 -9.12
C VAL A 431 26.78 -8.44 -9.16
N VAL A 432 25.52 -8.07 -8.96
CA VAL A 432 24.35 -8.94 -9.11
C VAL A 432 23.47 -8.39 -10.22
N ILE A 433 23.18 -9.21 -11.23
CA ILE A 433 22.36 -8.82 -12.38
C ILE A 433 21.07 -9.65 -12.40
N VAL A 434 19.92 -8.96 -12.44
CA VAL A 434 18.60 -9.58 -12.57
C VAL A 434 17.97 -9.18 -13.89
N CYS A 435 17.81 -10.11 -14.82
CA CYS A 435 17.34 -9.79 -16.17
C CYS A 435 16.17 -10.67 -16.59
N CYS A 436 15.06 -10.06 -17.03
CA CYS A 436 13.97 -10.82 -17.64
C CYS A 436 14.22 -11.06 -19.13
N THR A 437 13.57 -12.09 -19.65
CA THR A 437 13.57 -12.37 -21.09
C THR A 437 12.44 -11.62 -21.79
N ALA A 438 12.74 -10.85 -22.84
CA ALA A 438 11.76 -10.11 -23.62
C ALA A 438 11.50 -10.78 -24.98
N GLY A 439 10.27 -10.65 -25.51
CA GLY A 439 9.94 -11.03 -26.90
C GLY A 439 10.34 -12.47 -27.26
N GLN A 440 11.27 -12.61 -28.22
CA GLN A 440 11.86 -13.89 -28.67
C GLN A 440 13.28 -14.07 -28.13
N GLY A 441 13.44 -13.99 -26.80
CA GLY A 441 14.75 -14.13 -26.16
C GLY A 441 15.63 -12.89 -26.27
N GLU A 442 15.02 -11.74 -26.53
CA GLU A 442 15.69 -10.44 -26.59
C GLU A 442 15.96 -9.90 -25.18
N PHE A 443 16.87 -8.93 -25.12
CA PHE A 443 17.06 -8.12 -23.93
C PHE A 443 15.88 -7.15 -23.76
N PRO A 444 15.40 -6.95 -22.51
CA PRO A 444 14.38 -5.96 -22.21
C PRO A 444 14.87 -4.56 -22.58
N SER A 445 13.92 -3.66 -22.83
CA SER A 445 14.17 -2.33 -23.39
C SER A 445 15.21 -1.49 -22.63
N ASN A 446 15.35 -1.69 -21.33
CA ASN A 446 16.31 -1.02 -20.45
C ASN A 446 17.58 -1.84 -20.13
N ALA A 447 17.93 -2.82 -20.98
CA ALA A 447 19.16 -3.60 -20.91
C ALA A 447 19.85 -3.83 -22.27
N ARG A 448 19.34 -3.20 -23.34
CA ARG A 448 19.79 -3.45 -24.71
C ARG A 448 21.10 -2.75 -25.02
N GLU A 449 21.26 -1.52 -24.54
CA GLU A 449 22.46 -0.71 -24.79
C GLU A 449 23.64 -1.24 -23.98
N PHE A 450 23.40 -1.59 -22.71
CA PHE A 450 24.37 -2.24 -21.84
C PHE A 450 24.87 -3.55 -22.44
N TRP A 451 23.96 -4.42 -22.93
CA TRP A 451 24.37 -5.67 -23.56
C TRP A 451 25.20 -5.44 -24.83
N ARG A 452 24.85 -4.45 -25.66
CA ARG A 452 25.63 -4.12 -26.87
C ARG A 452 27.06 -3.70 -26.50
N ALA A 453 27.20 -2.83 -25.49
CA ALA A 453 28.50 -2.39 -25.00
C ALA A 453 29.31 -3.55 -24.39
N LEU A 454 28.70 -4.35 -23.50
CA LEU A 454 29.35 -5.51 -22.87
C LEU A 454 29.78 -6.56 -23.91
N ASN A 455 28.95 -6.84 -24.91
CA ASN A 455 29.24 -7.86 -25.91
C ASN A 455 30.38 -7.45 -26.86
N ALA A 456 30.58 -6.15 -27.08
CA ALA A 456 31.64 -5.60 -27.93
C ALA A 456 33.05 -5.69 -27.31
N LEU A 457 33.15 -5.87 -25.98
CA LEU A 457 34.42 -5.95 -25.26
C LEU A 457 35.05 -7.35 -25.34
N SER A 458 36.38 -7.42 -25.48
CA SER A 458 37.16 -8.65 -25.36
C SER A 458 37.91 -8.71 -24.02
N ALA A 459 38.44 -9.89 -23.66
CA ALA A 459 39.27 -10.04 -22.47
C ALA A 459 40.59 -9.24 -22.51
N ALA A 460 40.98 -8.74 -23.70
CA ALA A 460 42.11 -7.83 -23.85
C ALA A 460 41.74 -6.36 -23.56
N ASP A 461 40.44 -6.01 -23.67
CA ASP A 461 39.94 -4.65 -23.49
C ASP A 461 39.47 -4.39 -22.05
N LEU A 462 38.99 -5.42 -21.34
CA LEU A 462 38.52 -5.32 -19.97
C LEU A 462 38.79 -6.64 -19.21
N ASN A 463 39.58 -6.56 -18.14
CA ASN A 463 39.88 -7.70 -17.29
C ASN A 463 39.13 -7.56 -15.95
N LEU A 464 38.22 -8.50 -15.66
CA LEU A 464 37.37 -8.50 -14.46
C LEU A 464 37.88 -9.42 -13.34
N THR A 465 39.17 -9.75 -13.30
CA THR A 465 39.73 -10.74 -12.34
C THR A 465 39.38 -10.40 -10.87
N ASP A 466 39.30 -9.12 -10.53
CA ASP A 466 38.99 -8.64 -9.17
C ASP A 466 37.47 -8.44 -8.91
N THR A 467 36.61 -8.68 -9.90
CA THR A 467 35.16 -8.51 -9.79
C THR A 467 34.47 -9.85 -9.65
N ARG A 468 33.61 -9.98 -8.64
CA ARG A 468 32.77 -11.17 -8.44
C ARG A 468 31.33 -10.89 -8.90
N PHE A 469 30.70 -11.83 -9.60
CA PHE A 469 29.36 -11.61 -10.16
C PHE A 469 28.37 -12.77 -9.93
N ALA A 470 27.09 -12.43 -9.97
CA ALA A 470 25.97 -13.36 -9.90
C ALA A 470 24.86 -12.90 -10.84
N VAL A 471 24.22 -13.83 -11.54
CA VAL A 471 23.13 -13.52 -12.49
C VAL A 471 21.89 -14.33 -12.14
N PHE A 472 20.73 -13.68 -12.14
CA PHE A 472 19.43 -14.32 -12.01
C PHE A 472 18.56 -13.98 -13.22
N GLY A 473 18.11 -15.00 -13.94
CA GLY A 473 17.21 -14.87 -15.07
C GLY A 473 15.75 -15.04 -14.68
N LEU A 474 14.88 -14.19 -15.22
CA LEU A 474 13.43 -14.43 -15.24
C LEU A 474 13.01 -14.83 -16.65
N GLY A 475 12.40 -16.00 -16.78
CA GLY A 475 11.97 -16.54 -18.05
C GLY A 475 10.85 -17.53 -17.84
N ASP A 476 10.31 -18.00 -18.95
CA ASP A 476 9.25 -18.99 -18.99
C ASP A 476 9.72 -20.09 -19.94
N SER A 477 9.93 -21.30 -19.41
CA SER A 477 10.47 -22.43 -20.17
C SER A 477 9.53 -22.90 -21.27
N HIS A 478 8.24 -22.62 -21.13
CA HIS A 478 7.18 -22.99 -22.07
C HIS A 478 6.65 -21.78 -22.86
N TYR A 479 7.32 -20.63 -22.77
CA TYR A 479 6.89 -19.42 -23.48
C TYR A 479 6.86 -19.60 -25.00
N TRP A 480 7.76 -20.44 -25.50
CA TRP A 480 7.83 -20.87 -26.89
C TRP A 480 7.42 -22.34 -27.00
N PRO A 481 6.44 -22.67 -27.85
CA PRO A 481 5.88 -24.02 -27.94
C PRO A 481 6.75 -25.01 -28.71
N ARG A 482 7.80 -24.55 -29.41
CA ARG A 482 8.64 -25.40 -30.25
C ARG A 482 9.86 -25.91 -29.48
N PRO A 483 10.21 -27.22 -29.55
CA PRO A 483 11.40 -27.76 -28.89
C PRO A 483 12.70 -27.03 -29.27
N GLU A 484 12.81 -26.58 -30.52
CA GLU A 484 13.95 -25.79 -31.02
C GLU A 484 14.08 -24.40 -30.37
N ASP A 485 12.99 -23.83 -29.85
CA ASP A 485 12.92 -22.49 -29.25
C ASP A 485 13.22 -22.49 -27.74
N ALA A 486 13.41 -23.68 -27.13
CA ALA A 486 13.79 -23.82 -25.71
C ALA A 486 15.07 -23.05 -25.34
N HIS A 487 15.92 -22.75 -26.32
CA HIS A 487 17.12 -21.96 -26.14
C HIS A 487 16.85 -20.49 -25.77
N TYR A 488 15.63 -19.98 -26.00
CA TYR A 488 15.23 -18.62 -25.63
C TYR A 488 14.90 -18.48 -24.14
N TYR A 489 14.61 -19.58 -23.43
CA TYR A 489 14.36 -19.58 -21.99
C TYR A 489 15.55 -18.97 -21.23
N ASN A 490 15.30 -17.89 -20.49
CA ASN A 490 16.31 -17.16 -19.72
C ASN A 490 17.52 -16.69 -20.55
N LYS A 491 17.36 -16.53 -21.87
CA LYS A 491 18.45 -16.27 -22.80
C LYS A 491 19.28 -15.02 -22.47
N PRO A 492 18.70 -13.85 -22.13
CA PRO A 492 19.49 -12.68 -21.75
C PRO A 492 20.40 -12.93 -20.53
N ALA A 493 19.88 -13.58 -19.50
CA ALA A 493 20.64 -13.93 -18.31
C ALA A 493 21.76 -14.96 -18.61
N LYS A 494 21.47 -15.98 -19.43
CA LYS A 494 22.47 -16.95 -19.91
C LYS A 494 23.58 -16.29 -20.71
N LEU A 495 23.24 -15.33 -21.58
CA LEU A 495 24.20 -14.59 -22.39
C LEU A 495 25.10 -13.68 -21.55
N ILE A 496 24.53 -12.95 -20.59
CA ILE A 496 25.29 -12.13 -19.64
C ILE A 496 26.24 -13.00 -18.81
N ASP A 497 25.75 -14.10 -18.23
CA ASP A 497 26.56 -15.01 -17.41
C ASP A 497 27.73 -15.59 -18.21
N ALA A 498 27.47 -16.07 -19.43
CA ALA A 498 28.53 -16.60 -20.30
C ALA A 498 29.58 -15.54 -20.67
N LYS A 499 29.14 -14.30 -20.96
CA LYS A 499 30.05 -13.21 -21.33
C LYS A 499 30.90 -12.75 -20.15
N LEU A 500 30.34 -12.61 -18.95
CA LEU A 500 31.09 -12.24 -17.75
C LEU A 500 32.12 -13.31 -17.37
N ASN A 501 31.79 -14.60 -17.53
CA ASN A 501 32.75 -15.69 -17.37
C ASN A 501 33.91 -15.60 -18.41
N ALA A 502 33.61 -15.23 -19.66
CA ALA A 502 34.63 -15.07 -20.70
C ALA A 502 35.57 -13.87 -20.48
N LEU A 503 35.13 -12.87 -19.70
CA LEU A 503 35.94 -11.70 -19.29
C LEU A 503 36.71 -11.94 -17.97
N ALA A 504 36.82 -13.20 -17.53
CA ALA A 504 37.54 -13.64 -16.33
C ALA A 504 37.00 -13.09 -14.98
N ALA A 505 35.70 -12.78 -14.90
CA ALA A 505 35.08 -12.40 -13.63
C ALA A 505 34.89 -13.60 -12.68
N GLY A 506 35.09 -13.40 -11.38
CA GLY A 506 34.87 -14.44 -10.36
C GLY A 506 33.38 -14.72 -10.15
N LYS A 507 32.96 -15.98 -10.02
CA LYS A 507 31.53 -16.31 -9.86
C LYS A 507 31.13 -16.36 -8.38
N LEU A 508 30.10 -15.60 -7.97
CA LEU A 508 29.54 -15.60 -6.60
C LEU A 508 28.66 -16.83 -6.37
N THR A 509 27.74 -17.11 -7.29
CA THR A 509 26.84 -18.28 -7.24
C THR A 509 26.55 -18.75 -8.67
N GLN A 510 26.04 -19.97 -8.81
CA GLN A 510 25.59 -20.47 -10.11
C GLN A 510 24.48 -19.59 -10.70
N LEU A 511 24.30 -19.66 -12.01
CA LEU A 511 23.24 -18.93 -12.71
C LEU A 511 21.88 -19.35 -12.16
N GLY A 512 21.17 -18.40 -11.55
CA GLY A 512 19.81 -18.64 -11.09
C GLY A 512 18.82 -18.51 -12.25
N LEU A 513 17.92 -19.48 -12.37
CA LEU A 513 16.91 -19.53 -13.42
C LEU A 513 15.53 -19.58 -12.77
N GLY A 514 14.81 -18.48 -12.82
CA GLY A 514 13.38 -18.43 -12.48
C GLY A 514 12.55 -18.91 -13.66
N ASP A 515 11.57 -19.77 -13.39
CA ASP A 515 10.60 -20.27 -14.37
C ASP A 515 9.17 -19.88 -13.98
N ASP A 516 8.45 -19.16 -14.83
CA ASP A 516 7.03 -18.84 -14.62
C ASP A 516 6.12 -20.07 -14.60
N GLN A 517 6.61 -21.23 -15.02
CA GLN A 517 5.88 -22.50 -15.01
C GLN A 517 5.86 -23.21 -13.65
N ASP A 518 6.72 -22.82 -12.71
CA ASP A 518 6.75 -23.40 -11.38
C ASP A 518 5.48 -23.04 -10.57
N ALA A 519 5.21 -23.77 -9.49
CA ALA A 519 4.00 -23.60 -8.68
C ALA A 519 3.84 -22.15 -8.16
N ASP A 520 4.95 -21.52 -7.76
CA ASP A 520 5.04 -20.13 -7.33
C ASP A 520 5.73 -19.23 -8.39
N GLY A 521 5.81 -19.69 -9.64
CA GLY A 521 6.51 -19.03 -10.74
C GLY A 521 8.00 -18.84 -10.46
N PHE A 522 8.57 -17.75 -10.99
CA PHE A 522 10.00 -17.44 -10.83
C PHE A 522 10.49 -17.37 -9.38
N GLU A 523 9.59 -17.22 -8.40
CA GLU A 523 9.93 -17.18 -6.98
C GLU A 523 10.51 -18.52 -6.50
N THR A 524 10.14 -19.65 -7.10
CA THR A 524 10.67 -20.98 -6.77
C THR A 524 12.19 -21.04 -6.96
N GLY A 525 12.67 -20.66 -8.14
CA GLY A 525 14.11 -20.55 -8.42
C GLY A 525 14.79 -19.47 -7.60
N LEU A 526 14.11 -18.36 -7.33
CA LEU A 526 14.66 -17.26 -6.53
C LEU A 526 14.87 -17.66 -5.06
N GLN A 527 13.94 -18.42 -4.47
CA GLN A 527 14.01 -18.89 -3.09
C GLN A 527 15.16 -19.88 -2.88
N ALA A 528 15.46 -20.72 -3.87
CA ALA A 528 16.62 -21.62 -3.83
C ALA A 528 17.94 -20.86 -4.02
N TRP A 529 17.97 -19.87 -4.91
CA TRP A 529 19.19 -19.14 -5.29
C TRP A 529 19.63 -18.08 -4.27
N THR A 530 18.66 -17.42 -3.62
CA THR A 530 18.92 -16.28 -2.71
C THR A 530 19.78 -16.65 -1.49
N PRO A 531 19.58 -17.80 -0.81
CA PRO A 531 20.46 -18.23 0.30
C PRO A 531 21.92 -18.43 -0.11
N GLU A 532 22.17 -19.01 -1.29
CA GLU A 532 23.52 -19.23 -1.81
C GLU A 532 24.23 -17.91 -2.12
N LEU A 533 23.49 -16.93 -2.66
CA LEU A 533 24.00 -15.58 -2.88
C LEU A 533 24.46 -14.93 -1.57
N TRP A 534 23.67 -15.04 -0.49
CA TRP A 534 24.03 -14.45 0.81
C TRP A 534 25.23 -15.13 1.46
N LEU A 535 25.36 -16.45 1.29
CA LEU A 535 26.52 -17.21 1.75
C LEU A 535 27.79 -16.76 1.02
N ALA A 536 27.74 -16.61 -0.30
CA ALA A 536 28.87 -16.15 -1.11
C ALA A 536 29.29 -14.70 -0.80
N LEU A 537 28.34 -13.86 -0.41
CA LEU A 537 28.59 -12.48 0.03
C LEU A 537 29.06 -12.38 1.49
N GLY A 538 29.13 -13.50 2.24
CA GLY A 538 29.62 -13.54 3.61
C GLY A 538 28.64 -12.98 4.65
N VAL A 539 27.34 -12.94 4.32
CA VAL A 539 26.29 -12.33 5.16
C VAL A 539 25.18 -13.32 5.54
N ALA A 540 25.46 -14.63 5.53
CA ALA A 540 24.47 -15.68 5.78
C ALA A 540 23.88 -15.66 7.20
N ASP A 541 24.68 -15.36 8.23
CA ASP A 541 24.31 -15.44 9.65
C ASP A 541 23.51 -14.23 10.18
N VAL A 542 23.24 -13.24 9.34
CA VAL A 542 22.31 -12.15 9.69
C VAL A 542 20.90 -12.66 9.42
N VAL A 543 20.21 -13.08 10.49
CA VAL A 543 18.79 -13.46 10.45
C VAL A 543 17.99 -12.22 10.08
N ALA A 544 17.78 -12.01 8.77
CA ALA A 544 16.72 -11.14 8.30
C ALA A 544 15.42 -11.76 8.80
N GLU A 545 14.70 -11.06 9.68
CA GLU A 545 13.36 -11.45 10.09
C GLU A 545 12.53 -11.78 8.84
N ALA A 546 11.80 -12.90 8.88
CA ALA A 546 10.95 -13.32 7.78
C ALA A 546 10.03 -12.15 7.40
N GLU A 547 10.00 -11.79 6.12
CA GLU A 547 9.12 -10.72 5.64
C GLU A 547 7.70 -11.00 6.13
N PRO A 548 7.00 -9.99 6.70
CA PRO A 548 5.59 -10.15 6.96
C PRO A 548 4.89 -10.49 5.63
N PRO A 549 3.99 -11.47 5.62
CA PRO A 549 3.36 -11.94 4.39
C PRO A 549 2.72 -10.77 3.64
N LYS A 550 2.89 -10.73 2.31
CA LYS A 550 2.30 -9.70 1.45
C LYS A 550 0.82 -9.54 1.79
N PHE A 551 0.43 -8.31 2.13
CA PHE A 551 -0.94 -8.03 2.54
C PHE A 551 -1.91 -8.33 1.40
N SER A 552 -2.71 -9.38 1.55
CA SER A 552 -3.56 -9.90 0.47
C SER A 552 -4.71 -8.95 0.13
N ASP A 553 -5.34 -9.11 -1.04
CA ASP A 553 -6.57 -8.39 -1.38
C ASP A 553 -7.69 -8.69 -0.33
N GLU A 554 -7.70 -9.88 0.28
CA GLU A 554 -8.62 -10.22 1.38
C GLU A 554 -8.30 -9.43 2.65
N ASN A 555 -7.02 -9.34 3.04
CA ASN A 555 -6.60 -8.56 4.19
C ASN A 555 -6.92 -7.07 4.00
N ASN A 556 -6.72 -6.53 2.79
CA ASN A 556 -7.12 -5.16 2.43
C ASN A 556 -8.61 -4.94 2.68
N LYS A 557 -9.47 -5.88 2.26
CA LYS A 557 -10.92 -5.78 2.52
C LYS A 557 -11.24 -5.83 4.01
N LEU A 558 -10.62 -6.76 4.75
CA LEU A 558 -10.84 -6.93 6.19
C LEU A 558 -10.54 -5.66 7.00
N VAL A 559 -9.39 -5.02 6.74
CA VAL A 559 -8.97 -3.83 7.49
C VAL A 559 -9.56 -2.52 6.95
N SER A 560 -10.25 -2.56 5.80
CA SER A 560 -10.79 -1.36 5.17
C SER A 560 -12.01 -0.76 5.89
N ASN A 561 -12.55 -1.42 6.92
CA ASN A 561 -13.81 -1.03 7.56
C ASN A 561 -14.96 -0.83 6.55
N PHE A 562 -15.38 -1.93 5.91
CA PHE A 562 -16.44 -1.95 4.89
C PHE A 562 -16.15 -1.01 3.71
N LEU A 563 -14.92 -1.09 3.19
CA LEU A 563 -14.44 -0.35 2.02
C LEU A 563 -14.11 1.13 2.25
N ARG A 564 -14.04 1.64 3.49
CA ARG A 564 -13.57 3.03 3.71
C ARG A 564 -12.09 3.20 3.37
N GLY A 565 -11.24 2.30 3.88
CA GLY A 565 -9.78 2.39 3.78
C GLY A 565 -9.29 3.76 4.26
N THR A 566 -8.28 4.30 3.58
CA THR A 566 -7.82 5.69 3.77
C THR A 566 -8.22 6.61 2.62
N ILE A 567 -9.18 6.20 1.78
CA ILE A 567 -9.53 6.90 0.53
C ILE A 567 -9.90 8.36 0.78
N ALA A 568 -10.69 8.65 1.81
CA ALA A 568 -11.09 10.01 2.14
C ALA A 568 -9.89 10.91 2.49
N GLN A 569 -8.90 10.36 3.21
CA GLN A 569 -7.67 11.07 3.57
C GLN A 569 -6.78 11.25 2.33
N GLU A 570 -6.64 10.22 1.51
CA GLU A 570 -5.83 10.30 0.29
C GLU A 570 -6.39 11.29 -0.72
N LEU A 571 -7.71 11.44 -0.82
CA LEU A 571 -8.34 12.45 -1.68
C LEU A 571 -7.96 13.89 -1.28
N LEU A 572 -7.58 14.13 -0.03
CA LEU A 572 -7.11 15.44 0.47
C LEU A 572 -5.60 15.64 0.26
N ASP A 573 -4.85 14.57 0.00
CA ASP A 573 -3.41 14.65 -0.27
C ASP A 573 -3.15 15.09 -1.72
N GLU A 574 -2.76 16.34 -1.90
CA GLU A 574 -2.40 16.92 -3.20
C GLU A 574 -0.93 16.75 -3.57
N SER A 575 -0.11 16.10 -2.73
CA SER A 575 1.33 15.96 -2.98
C SER A 575 1.69 14.94 -4.06
N THR A 576 0.75 14.10 -4.49
CA THR A 576 0.87 13.18 -5.63
C THR A 576 -0.45 13.07 -6.40
N GLY A 577 -0.36 12.87 -7.72
CA GLY A 577 -1.50 12.50 -8.55
C GLY A 577 -2.04 11.09 -8.31
N GLY A 578 -1.32 10.25 -7.58
CA GLY A 578 -1.66 8.85 -7.28
C GLY A 578 -2.32 8.60 -5.92
N MET A 579 -2.53 7.31 -5.63
CA MET A 579 -3.08 6.76 -4.38
C MET A 579 -2.24 5.54 -3.96
N LYS A 580 -2.22 5.18 -2.66
CA LYS A 580 -1.48 4.02 -2.18
C LYS A 580 -2.05 2.72 -2.75
N GLU A 581 -1.21 1.69 -2.83
CA GLU A 581 -1.63 0.43 -3.44
C GLU A 581 -2.85 -0.20 -2.74
N SER A 582 -2.89 -0.19 -1.41
CA SER A 582 -4.03 -0.71 -0.61
C SER A 582 -5.34 -0.03 -1.00
N ASP A 583 -5.35 1.30 -1.00
CA ASP A 583 -6.52 2.10 -1.35
C ASP A 583 -6.90 1.93 -2.81
N THR A 584 -5.94 1.72 -3.72
CA THR A 584 -6.28 1.43 -5.13
C THR A 584 -7.03 0.10 -5.29
N LYS A 585 -6.89 -0.86 -4.36
CA LYS A 585 -7.70 -2.09 -4.37
C LYS A 585 -9.11 -1.81 -3.88
N ILE A 586 -9.26 -1.01 -2.83
CA ILE A 586 -10.56 -0.66 -2.23
C ILE A 586 -11.35 0.28 -3.14
N LEU A 587 -10.69 1.24 -3.78
CA LEU A 587 -11.26 2.19 -4.74
C LEU A 587 -12.03 1.51 -5.87
N LYS A 588 -11.61 0.30 -6.26
CA LYS A 588 -12.33 -0.51 -7.26
C LYS A 588 -13.77 -0.80 -6.85
N HIS A 589 -14.07 -0.97 -5.57
CA HIS A 589 -15.46 -1.21 -5.13
C HIS A 589 -16.35 0.03 -5.29
N HIS A 590 -15.74 1.22 -5.32
CA HIS A 590 -16.39 2.51 -5.59
C HIS A 590 -16.49 2.83 -7.09
N GLY A 591 -16.11 1.88 -7.95
CA GLY A 591 -16.23 2.00 -9.40
C GLY A 591 -15.09 2.75 -10.08
N SER A 592 -13.98 3.02 -9.38
CA SER A 592 -12.84 3.73 -9.95
C SER A 592 -11.56 2.87 -9.99
N TYR A 593 -10.72 3.11 -11.00
CA TYR A 593 -9.38 2.53 -11.15
C TYR A 593 -8.36 3.64 -11.30
N MET A 594 -7.32 3.63 -10.48
CA MET A 594 -6.11 4.38 -10.79
C MET A 594 -5.45 3.80 -12.05
N GLN A 595 -5.07 4.69 -12.96
CA GLN A 595 -4.42 4.43 -14.24
C GLN A 595 -3.26 5.41 -14.41
N ASP A 596 -2.41 5.15 -15.38
CA ASP A 596 -1.45 6.13 -15.89
C ASP A 596 -1.49 6.14 -17.42
N ASP A 597 -1.16 7.28 -18.02
CA ASP A 597 -0.94 7.33 -19.46
C ASP A 597 0.39 6.65 -19.80
N ARG A 598 0.30 5.46 -20.39
CA ARG A 598 1.46 4.66 -20.75
C ARG A 598 2.20 5.19 -21.97
N ASP A 599 1.58 6.02 -22.80
CA ASP A 599 2.27 6.65 -23.94
C ASP A 599 3.25 7.74 -23.43
N LEU A 600 2.92 8.42 -22.33
CA LEU A 600 3.76 9.47 -21.71
C LEU A 600 4.78 8.95 -20.69
N ARG A 601 4.77 7.65 -20.38
CA ARG A 601 5.56 7.09 -19.28
C ARG A 601 7.07 7.24 -19.49
N GLU A 602 7.56 7.08 -20.72
CA GLU A 602 8.98 7.22 -21.03
C GLU A 602 9.44 8.68 -20.95
N GLU A 603 8.68 9.60 -21.55
CA GLU A 603 8.95 11.05 -21.51
C GLU A 603 8.99 11.57 -20.07
N ARG A 604 7.99 11.23 -19.26
CA ARG A 604 7.91 11.68 -17.85
C ARG A 604 9.03 11.12 -16.98
N ARG A 605 9.45 9.88 -17.25
CA ARG A 605 10.62 9.28 -16.60
C ARG A 605 11.89 10.07 -16.92
N LYS A 606 12.11 10.45 -18.18
CA LYS A 606 13.26 11.29 -18.61
C LYS A 606 13.25 12.68 -17.94
N MET A 607 12.06 13.21 -17.65
CA MET A 607 11.88 14.47 -16.91
C MET A 607 12.03 14.32 -15.39
N GLY A 608 12.18 13.11 -14.85
CA GLY A 608 12.27 12.87 -13.40
C GLY A 608 10.98 13.13 -12.63
N VAL A 609 9.83 13.20 -13.31
CA VAL A 609 8.52 13.46 -12.69
C VAL A 609 7.70 12.18 -12.54
N GLU A 610 6.72 12.19 -11.61
CA GLU A 610 5.82 11.05 -11.42
C GLU A 610 5.04 10.70 -12.70
N LYS A 611 4.53 9.47 -12.79
CA LYS A 611 3.68 9.03 -13.90
C LYS A 611 2.48 9.96 -14.07
N ALA A 612 1.96 10.08 -15.29
CA ALA A 612 0.73 10.84 -15.55
C ALA A 612 -0.49 10.09 -15.01
N PHE A 613 -0.64 10.09 -13.68
CA PHE A 613 -1.73 9.41 -13.01
C PHE A 613 -3.07 10.03 -13.36
N SER A 614 -4.04 9.17 -13.60
CA SER A 614 -5.44 9.53 -13.77
C SER A 614 -6.31 8.39 -13.27
N PHE A 615 -7.62 8.61 -13.24
CA PHE A 615 -8.59 7.64 -12.77
C PHE A 615 -9.60 7.36 -13.87
N MET A 616 -9.91 6.08 -14.05
CA MET A 616 -11.08 5.67 -14.81
C MET A 616 -12.24 5.42 -13.87
N ILE A 617 -13.36 6.08 -14.15
CA ILE A 617 -14.63 5.84 -13.46
C ILE A 617 -15.50 4.98 -14.37
N ARG A 618 -16.10 3.93 -13.82
CA ARG A 618 -17.15 3.15 -14.48
C ARG A 618 -18.50 3.44 -13.84
N VAL A 619 -19.46 3.78 -14.68
CA VAL A 619 -20.84 4.06 -14.27
C VAL A 619 -21.69 2.81 -14.45
N ARG A 620 -22.36 2.37 -13.40
CA ARG A 620 -23.34 1.29 -13.40
C ARG A 620 -24.63 1.81 -14.05
N CYS A 621 -25.06 1.13 -15.10
CA CYS A 621 -26.24 1.46 -15.90
C CYS A 621 -26.99 0.13 -16.13
N PRO A 622 -27.89 -0.26 -15.22
CA PRO A 622 -28.56 -1.56 -15.29
C PRO A 622 -29.25 -1.74 -16.64
N GLY A 623 -28.99 -2.87 -17.30
CA GLY A 623 -29.51 -3.15 -18.64
C GLY A 623 -29.09 -2.19 -19.75
N GLY A 624 -28.16 -1.26 -19.46
CA GLY A 624 -27.74 -0.24 -20.40
C GLY A 624 -28.75 0.87 -20.66
N VAL A 625 -29.84 0.99 -19.91
CA VAL A 625 -30.87 2.00 -20.19
C VAL A 625 -30.52 3.32 -19.52
N ALA A 626 -30.33 4.36 -20.32
CA ALA A 626 -30.04 5.72 -19.88
C ALA A 626 -31.08 6.71 -20.45
N THR A 627 -31.63 7.55 -19.59
CA THR A 627 -32.52 8.64 -20.02
C THR A 627 -31.73 9.73 -20.76
N PRO A 628 -32.38 10.56 -21.60
CA PRO A 628 -31.72 11.68 -22.24
C PRO A 628 -31.09 12.68 -21.26
N LYS A 629 -31.72 12.90 -20.09
CA LYS A 629 -31.14 13.74 -19.01
C LYS A 629 -29.87 13.14 -18.43
N GLN A 630 -29.86 11.82 -18.19
CA GLN A 630 -28.66 11.11 -17.74
C GLN A 630 -27.56 11.20 -18.80
N TRP A 631 -27.89 11.03 -20.08
CA TRP A 631 -26.93 11.17 -21.17
C TRP A 631 -26.26 12.55 -21.18
N LEU A 632 -27.07 13.63 -21.09
CA LEU A 632 -26.55 15.01 -21.04
C LEU A 632 -25.63 15.23 -19.83
N ALA A 633 -25.99 14.69 -18.66
CA ALA A 633 -25.13 14.77 -17.48
C ALA A 633 -23.80 14.01 -17.68
N MET A 634 -23.82 12.83 -18.31
CA MET A 634 -22.59 12.08 -18.58
C MET A 634 -21.71 12.80 -19.61
N ASP A 635 -22.31 13.40 -20.65
CA ASP A 635 -21.61 14.20 -21.65
C ASP A 635 -20.89 15.41 -21.02
N GLU A 636 -21.60 16.14 -20.17
CA GLU A 636 -21.09 17.32 -19.47
C GLU A 636 -19.94 16.96 -18.51
N LEU A 637 -20.10 15.91 -17.69
CA LEU A 637 -19.09 15.50 -16.72
C LEU A 637 -17.80 15.02 -17.39
N VAL A 638 -17.91 14.35 -18.54
CA VAL A 638 -16.72 13.92 -19.30
C VAL A 638 -15.97 15.10 -19.90
N ASP A 639 -16.68 16.11 -20.43
CA ASP A 639 -16.04 17.31 -20.99
C ASP A 639 -15.37 18.16 -19.91
N GLN A 640 -15.96 18.24 -18.71
CA GLN A 640 -15.41 19.04 -17.62
C GLN A 640 -14.22 18.38 -16.90
N TYR A 641 -14.26 17.06 -16.72
CA TYR A 641 -13.37 16.39 -15.75
C TYR A 641 -12.55 15.23 -16.31
N ALA A 642 -12.75 14.82 -17.56
CA ALA A 642 -12.15 13.63 -18.15
C ALA A 642 -11.57 13.90 -19.56
N GLY A 643 -11.23 12.84 -20.31
CA GLY A 643 -10.60 12.92 -21.64
C GLY A 643 -11.55 13.18 -22.82
N ALA A 644 -12.66 13.92 -22.62
CA ALA A 644 -13.60 14.35 -23.67
C ALA A 644 -14.22 13.24 -24.55
N ALA A 645 -14.16 11.97 -24.12
CA ALA A 645 -14.75 10.83 -24.82
C ALA A 645 -15.47 9.89 -23.84
N LEU A 646 -16.71 9.55 -24.17
CA LEU A 646 -17.49 8.52 -23.47
C LEU A 646 -17.14 7.15 -24.06
N LYS A 647 -16.81 6.17 -23.21
CA LYS A 647 -16.60 4.79 -23.65
C LYS A 647 -17.78 3.92 -23.23
N LEU A 648 -18.55 3.44 -24.21
CA LEU A 648 -19.56 2.40 -24.03
C LEU A 648 -18.86 1.04 -23.89
N THR A 649 -19.31 0.22 -22.96
CA THR A 649 -18.57 -0.98 -22.57
C THR A 649 -19.29 -2.26 -22.95
N THR A 650 -18.55 -3.36 -22.97
CA THR A 650 -19.06 -4.72 -23.19
C THR A 650 -20.04 -5.20 -22.12
N ARG A 651 -20.29 -4.38 -21.10
CA ARG A 651 -21.27 -4.64 -20.04
C ARG A 651 -22.32 -3.56 -19.89
N GLN A 652 -22.65 -2.87 -20.99
CA GLN A 652 -23.74 -1.89 -21.03
C GLN A 652 -23.57 -0.77 -19.97
N ALA A 653 -22.34 -0.29 -19.82
CA ALA A 653 -21.95 0.73 -18.85
C ALA A 653 -21.11 1.82 -19.52
N PHE A 654 -21.04 3.00 -18.93
CA PHE A 654 -20.13 4.08 -19.34
C PHE A 654 -18.77 3.95 -18.64
N GLN A 655 -17.70 4.38 -19.32
CA GLN A 655 -16.38 4.61 -18.73
C GLN A 655 -15.89 6.01 -19.07
N PHE A 656 -15.39 6.70 -18.04
CA PHE A 656 -14.72 7.99 -18.16
C PHE A 656 -13.25 7.75 -17.90
N HIS A 657 -12.38 8.12 -18.84
CA HIS A 657 -10.93 7.97 -18.70
C HIS A 657 -10.28 9.35 -18.51
N GLY A 658 -9.17 9.41 -17.77
CA GLY A 658 -8.41 10.65 -17.61
C GLY A 658 -8.90 11.57 -16.50
N VAL A 659 -9.72 11.08 -15.55
CA VAL A 659 -10.18 11.91 -14.43
C VAL A 659 -9.03 12.13 -13.45
N LEU A 660 -8.70 13.38 -13.15
CA LEU A 660 -7.64 13.68 -12.18
C LEU A 660 -8.10 13.43 -10.75
N LYS A 661 -7.17 13.07 -9.85
CA LYS A 661 -7.45 12.78 -8.42
C LYS A 661 -8.34 13.84 -7.75
N ARG A 662 -7.98 15.12 -7.88
CA ARG A 662 -8.72 16.27 -7.35
C ARG A 662 -10.16 16.40 -7.87
N ASN A 663 -10.44 15.86 -9.05
CA ASN A 663 -11.77 15.93 -9.67
C ASN A 663 -12.61 14.68 -9.35
N LEU A 664 -12.00 13.60 -8.86
CA LEU A 664 -12.64 12.29 -8.71
C LEU A 664 -13.92 12.35 -7.86
N LYS A 665 -13.87 13.05 -6.72
CA LYS A 665 -15.03 13.22 -5.83
C LYS A 665 -16.15 14.00 -6.49
N THR A 666 -15.83 15.12 -7.12
CA THR A 666 -16.80 15.95 -7.85
C THR A 666 -17.47 15.19 -8.99
N THR A 667 -16.70 14.42 -9.77
CA THR A 667 -17.24 13.63 -10.88
C THR A 667 -18.18 12.52 -10.39
N ILE A 668 -17.79 11.76 -9.36
CA ILE A 668 -18.65 10.69 -8.80
C ILE A 668 -19.94 11.28 -8.21
N ARG A 669 -19.86 12.40 -7.50
CA ARG A 669 -21.03 13.11 -6.97
C ARG A 669 -21.94 13.63 -8.09
N GLY A 670 -21.37 14.10 -9.20
CA GLY A 670 -22.11 14.48 -10.40
C GLY A 670 -22.88 13.32 -11.02
N ILE A 671 -22.26 12.14 -11.10
CA ILE A 671 -22.91 10.90 -11.57
C ILE A 671 -24.08 10.53 -10.67
N ASN A 672 -23.90 10.64 -9.35
CA ASN A 672 -24.96 10.36 -8.37
C ASN A 672 -26.15 11.33 -8.50
N LYS A 673 -25.88 12.63 -8.68
CA LYS A 673 -26.93 13.64 -8.96
C LYS A 673 -27.75 13.33 -10.22
N ALA A 674 -27.17 12.63 -11.18
CA ALA A 674 -27.88 12.16 -12.38
C ALA A 674 -28.69 10.87 -12.16
N LEU A 675 -28.82 10.39 -10.91
CA LEU A 675 -29.48 9.13 -10.55
C LEU A 675 -28.81 7.90 -11.18
N LEU A 676 -27.49 7.96 -11.36
CA LEU A 676 -26.64 6.83 -11.73
C LEU A 676 -25.62 6.59 -10.60
N SER A 677 -25.01 5.41 -10.54
CA SER A 677 -24.06 5.08 -9.48
C SER A 677 -22.77 4.47 -10.03
N THR A 678 -21.68 4.62 -9.28
CA THR A 678 -20.41 3.91 -9.55
C THR A 678 -20.19 2.77 -8.56
N LEU A 679 -21.01 2.69 -7.51
CA LEU A 679 -20.94 1.62 -6.50
C LEU A 679 -21.09 0.25 -7.16
N ALA A 680 -20.16 -0.65 -6.83
CA ALA A 680 -20.09 -2.00 -7.38
C ALA A 680 -19.97 -2.10 -8.92
N ALA A 681 -19.62 -1.02 -9.62
CA ALA A 681 -19.28 -1.11 -11.04
C ALA A 681 -18.00 -1.96 -11.25
N CYS A 682 -17.12 -1.95 -10.25
CA CYS A 682 -15.82 -2.61 -10.21
C CYS A 682 -15.66 -3.39 -8.87
N GLY A 683 -14.46 -3.88 -8.52
CA GLY A 683 -14.24 -4.63 -7.26
C GLY A 683 -14.68 -6.12 -7.28
N ASP A 684 -14.65 -6.75 -6.10
CA ASP A 684 -15.02 -8.15 -5.85
C ASP A 684 -16.46 -8.25 -5.33
N VAL A 685 -17.37 -7.78 -6.18
CA VAL A 685 -18.82 -7.66 -5.97
C VAL A 685 -19.57 -7.99 -7.26
N ASN A 686 -20.90 -8.09 -7.19
CA ASN A 686 -21.74 -8.18 -8.37
C ASN A 686 -21.54 -6.94 -9.26
N ARG A 687 -21.22 -7.18 -10.54
CA ARG A 687 -21.03 -6.13 -11.56
C ARG A 687 -22.37 -5.73 -12.17
N ASN A 688 -22.37 -4.70 -13.04
CA ASN A 688 -23.52 -4.28 -13.83
C ASN A 688 -24.28 -5.49 -14.41
N ILE A 689 -25.60 -5.55 -14.22
CA ILE A 689 -26.45 -6.61 -14.77
C ILE A 689 -26.80 -6.24 -16.20
N MET A 690 -26.51 -7.18 -17.11
CA MET A 690 -26.76 -7.00 -18.54
C MET A 690 -28.08 -7.62 -18.94
N LEU A 691 -28.73 -7.05 -19.96
CA LEU A 691 -29.88 -7.62 -20.64
C LEU A 691 -29.90 -7.24 -22.12
N ASN A 692 -30.52 -8.07 -22.95
CA ASN A 692 -30.70 -7.74 -24.36
C ASN A 692 -31.46 -6.41 -24.49
N PRO A 693 -30.93 -5.40 -25.21
CA PRO A 693 -31.66 -4.15 -25.47
C PRO A 693 -32.94 -4.35 -26.31
N ASN A 694 -33.09 -5.55 -26.89
CA ASN A 694 -34.18 -6.12 -27.70
C ASN A 694 -35.34 -5.16 -28.05
N PRO A 695 -35.22 -4.40 -29.16
CA PRO A 695 -36.30 -3.52 -29.61
C PRO A 695 -37.52 -4.28 -30.18
N HIS A 696 -37.34 -5.51 -30.65
CA HIS A 696 -38.41 -6.29 -31.31
C HIS A 696 -39.44 -6.87 -30.33
N LEU A 697 -39.01 -7.24 -29.12
CA LEU A 697 -39.88 -7.79 -28.08
C LEU A 697 -40.08 -6.78 -26.95
N SER A 698 -40.58 -5.58 -27.29
CA SER A 698 -40.65 -4.45 -26.35
C SER A 698 -41.43 -4.75 -25.06
N LYS A 699 -42.48 -5.58 -25.10
CA LYS A 699 -43.24 -6.00 -23.90
C LYS A 699 -42.39 -6.90 -22.98
N ILE A 700 -41.73 -7.90 -23.55
CA ILE A 700 -40.81 -8.79 -22.81
C ILE A 700 -39.61 -8.00 -22.27
N HIS A 701 -39.04 -7.11 -23.08
CA HIS A 701 -37.94 -6.24 -22.66
C HIS A 701 -38.31 -5.46 -21.41
N LYS A 702 -39.52 -4.87 -21.34
CA LYS A 702 -39.96 -4.15 -20.14
C LYS A 702 -39.97 -5.05 -18.89
N VAL A 703 -40.57 -6.23 -18.99
CA VAL A 703 -40.65 -7.18 -17.86
C VAL A 703 -39.26 -7.62 -17.40
N VAL A 704 -38.38 -7.94 -18.35
CA VAL A 704 -37.00 -8.37 -18.07
C VAL A 704 -36.16 -7.21 -17.53
N TYR A 705 -36.37 -5.99 -18.01
CA TYR A 705 -35.73 -4.78 -17.50
C TYR A 705 -36.12 -4.52 -16.05
N ASP A 706 -37.42 -4.54 -15.74
CA ASP A 706 -37.93 -4.35 -14.37
C ASP A 706 -37.40 -5.45 -13.42
N PHE A 707 -37.29 -6.70 -13.90
CA PHE A 707 -36.59 -7.77 -13.18
C PHE A 707 -35.11 -7.47 -12.95
N SER A 708 -34.39 -6.98 -13.96
CA SER A 708 -32.97 -6.64 -13.83
C SER A 708 -32.71 -5.57 -12.77
N ILE A 709 -33.62 -4.59 -12.62
CA ILE A 709 -33.53 -3.55 -11.59
C ILE A 709 -33.72 -4.16 -10.21
N ARG A 710 -34.79 -4.94 -10.00
CA ARG A 710 -35.03 -5.65 -8.73
C ARG A 710 -33.84 -6.52 -8.33
N LEU A 711 -33.29 -7.26 -9.29
CA LEU A 711 -32.13 -8.12 -9.07
C LEU A 711 -30.87 -7.31 -8.72
N MET A 712 -30.67 -6.19 -9.41
CA MET A 712 -29.53 -5.32 -9.20
C MET A 712 -29.56 -4.63 -7.83
N ASP A 713 -30.74 -4.21 -7.38
CA ASP A 713 -30.95 -3.62 -6.06
C ASP A 713 -30.77 -4.66 -4.95
N HIS A 714 -31.31 -5.87 -5.15
CA HIS A 714 -31.19 -6.98 -4.20
C HIS A 714 -29.73 -7.38 -3.97
N LEU A 715 -28.94 -7.47 -5.04
CA LEU A 715 -27.52 -7.84 -4.97
C LEU A 715 -26.57 -6.65 -4.72
N ALA A 716 -27.08 -5.44 -4.49
CA ALA A 716 -26.24 -4.29 -4.20
C ALA A 716 -25.58 -4.40 -2.81
N PRO A 717 -24.32 -3.96 -2.66
CA PRO A 717 -23.70 -3.85 -1.34
C PRO A 717 -24.43 -2.78 -0.52
N ARG A 718 -24.52 -2.99 0.80
CA ARG A 718 -25.25 -2.12 1.74
C ARG A 718 -24.34 -1.24 2.61
N THR A 719 -23.05 -1.15 2.28
CA THR A 719 -22.08 -0.25 2.94
C THR A 719 -22.48 1.22 2.84
N SER A 720 -22.29 1.97 3.93
CA SER A 720 -22.43 3.43 3.95
C SER A 720 -21.16 4.16 3.47
N ALA A 721 -20.03 3.47 3.33
CA ALA A 721 -18.74 4.06 2.93
C ALA A 721 -18.81 4.86 1.62
N TYR A 722 -19.61 4.40 0.66
CA TYR A 722 -19.79 5.12 -0.61
C TYR A 722 -20.40 6.51 -0.42
N HIS A 723 -21.43 6.60 0.43
CA HIS A 723 -22.13 7.85 0.70
C HIS A 723 -21.26 8.82 1.51
N GLU A 724 -20.57 8.30 2.53
CA GLU A 724 -19.65 9.09 3.37
C GLU A 724 -18.50 9.70 2.56
N ILE A 725 -17.85 8.91 1.70
CA ILE A 725 -16.66 9.38 0.96
C ILE A 725 -17.06 10.36 -0.16
N TRP A 726 -18.09 10.01 -0.93
CA TRP A 726 -18.38 10.68 -2.20
C TRP A 726 -19.51 11.71 -2.13
N LEU A 727 -20.47 11.55 -1.22
CA LEU A 727 -21.69 12.38 -1.16
C LEU A 727 -21.74 13.33 0.04
N ASP A 728 -20.69 13.35 0.87
CA ASP A 728 -20.56 14.23 2.05
C ASP A 728 -21.65 14.00 3.12
N ASP A 729 -22.25 12.80 3.16
CA ASP A 729 -23.13 12.39 4.25
C ASP A 729 -22.31 12.28 5.56
N LYS A 730 -22.87 12.76 6.68
CA LYS A 730 -22.17 12.74 7.98
C LYS A 730 -21.82 11.31 8.36
N GLN A 731 -20.55 11.06 8.66
CA GLN A 731 -20.14 9.83 9.35
C GLN A 731 -20.96 9.66 10.61
N VAL A 732 -21.50 8.45 10.82
CA VAL A 732 -22.06 8.09 12.12
C VAL A 732 -20.89 8.01 13.10
N ALA A 733 -20.76 9.02 13.96
CA ALA A 733 -19.66 9.11 14.91
C ALA A 733 -19.76 8.02 15.98
N GLY A 734 -18.62 7.41 16.30
CA GLY A 734 -18.48 6.37 17.33
C GLY A 734 -18.76 4.97 16.82
N ASN A 735 -18.23 3.95 17.51
CA ASN A 735 -18.51 2.52 17.29
C ASN A 735 -20.01 2.14 17.45
N ALA A 736 -20.93 3.10 17.35
CA ALA A 736 -22.35 2.94 17.62
C ALA A 736 -23.12 2.30 16.46
N VAL A 737 -22.61 2.32 15.22
CA VAL A 737 -23.19 1.57 14.09
C VAL A 737 -22.06 1.01 13.22
N GLN A 738 -21.64 -0.23 13.49
CA GLN A 738 -20.81 -0.98 12.54
C GLN A 738 -21.66 -1.22 11.28
N ASP A 739 -21.14 -0.85 10.11
CA ASP A 739 -21.77 -1.22 8.83
C ASP A 739 -22.03 -2.73 8.80
N PHE A 740 -23.13 -3.13 8.16
CA PHE A 740 -23.47 -4.54 8.02
C PHE A 740 -23.71 -4.88 6.55
N GLU A 741 -22.92 -5.82 6.04
CA GLU A 741 -23.04 -6.35 4.69
C GLU A 741 -23.71 -7.74 4.73
N PRO A 742 -25.04 -7.85 4.63
CA PRO A 742 -25.76 -9.11 4.85
C PRO A 742 -25.38 -10.21 3.86
N LEU A 743 -25.17 -9.83 2.60
CA LEU A 743 -24.83 -10.78 1.54
C LEU A 743 -23.33 -10.96 1.40
N TYR A 744 -22.57 -9.87 1.47
CA TYR A 744 -21.15 -9.85 1.14
C TYR A 744 -20.24 -10.19 2.32
N GLY A 745 -20.66 -9.92 3.55
CA GLY A 745 -19.82 -10.02 4.74
C GLY A 745 -18.61 -9.07 4.70
N LEU A 746 -17.71 -9.22 5.68
CA LEU A 746 -16.52 -8.37 5.83
C LEU A 746 -15.56 -8.43 4.62
N THR A 747 -15.48 -9.59 3.99
CA THR A 747 -14.52 -9.87 2.91
C THR A 747 -15.12 -9.76 1.52
N TYR A 748 -16.39 -9.40 1.36
CA TYR A 748 -17.09 -9.44 0.07
C TYR A 748 -16.88 -10.79 -0.66
N LEU A 749 -17.00 -10.82 -1.99
CA LEU A 749 -16.76 -12.04 -2.76
C LEU A 749 -15.26 -12.32 -2.93
N PRO A 750 -14.86 -13.57 -3.25
CA PRO A 750 -13.47 -13.88 -3.61
C PRO A 750 -13.02 -13.14 -4.87
N ARG A 751 -13.96 -12.90 -5.79
CA ARG A 751 -13.72 -12.21 -7.06
C ARG A 751 -15.00 -11.59 -7.62
N LYS A 752 -14.86 -10.75 -8.65
CA LYS A 752 -15.98 -10.20 -9.44
C LYS A 752 -16.99 -11.28 -9.84
N PHE A 753 -18.27 -10.97 -9.69
CA PHE A 753 -19.41 -11.80 -10.08
C PHE A 753 -20.22 -11.07 -11.14
N LYS A 754 -20.63 -11.76 -12.20
CA LYS A 754 -21.27 -11.16 -13.35
C LYS A 754 -22.59 -11.85 -13.66
N VAL A 755 -23.66 -11.07 -13.65
CA VAL A 755 -25.01 -11.52 -14.01
C VAL A 755 -25.41 -10.98 -15.39
N VAL A 756 -26.24 -11.75 -16.09
CA VAL A 756 -26.73 -11.46 -17.44
C VAL A 756 -28.11 -12.08 -17.64
N ILE A 757 -28.96 -11.43 -18.43
CA ILE A 757 -30.26 -11.96 -18.84
C ILE A 757 -30.33 -11.97 -20.37
N ALA A 758 -30.49 -13.15 -20.95
CA ALA A 758 -30.66 -13.36 -22.38
C ALA A 758 -32.15 -13.50 -22.74
N VAL A 759 -32.55 -12.93 -23.87
CA VAL A 759 -33.90 -13.06 -24.45
C VAL A 759 -33.80 -13.70 -25.83
N PRO A 760 -34.09 -15.01 -25.96
CA PRO A 760 -34.10 -15.71 -27.24
C PRO A 760 -34.99 -15.02 -28.29
N PRO A 761 -34.64 -15.12 -29.60
CA PRO A 761 -33.55 -15.91 -30.15
C PRO A 761 -32.17 -15.23 -30.13
N ASN A 762 -32.03 -14.06 -29.50
CA ASN A 762 -30.78 -13.29 -29.52
C ASN A 762 -29.92 -13.57 -28.28
N ASN A 763 -28.62 -13.82 -28.48
CA ASN A 763 -27.62 -13.93 -27.41
C ASN A 763 -26.59 -12.79 -27.44
N ASP A 764 -27.00 -11.57 -27.78
CA ASP A 764 -26.13 -10.38 -27.82
C ASP A 764 -25.35 -10.14 -26.51
N VAL A 765 -25.92 -10.53 -25.39
CA VAL A 765 -25.32 -10.49 -24.06
C VAL A 765 -24.21 -11.52 -23.81
N ASP A 766 -24.03 -12.51 -24.70
CA ASP A 766 -23.16 -13.68 -24.52
C ASP A 766 -23.38 -14.36 -23.15
N VAL A 767 -24.57 -14.95 -22.94
CA VAL A 767 -24.99 -15.53 -21.65
C VAL A 767 -23.98 -16.53 -21.09
N TYR A 768 -23.31 -17.30 -21.95
CA TYR A 768 -22.35 -18.32 -21.56
C TYR A 768 -21.01 -17.74 -21.06
N ALA A 769 -20.76 -16.44 -21.16
CA ALA A 769 -19.50 -15.82 -20.73
C ALA A 769 -19.47 -15.40 -19.23
N HIS A 770 -20.54 -15.66 -18.49
CA HIS A 770 -20.86 -15.00 -17.23
C HIS A 770 -21.10 -15.97 -16.08
N ASP A 771 -20.89 -15.49 -14.84
CA ASP A 771 -20.95 -16.33 -13.65
C ASP A 771 -22.38 -16.87 -13.42
N LEU A 772 -23.39 -16.03 -13.65
CA LEU A 772 -24.82 -16.39 -13.60
C LEU A 772 -25.55 -15.78 -14.79
N GLY A 773 -26.38 -16.57 -15.45
CA GLY A 773 -27.25 -16.12 -16.53
C GLY A 773 -28.68 -16.60 -16.39
N TYR A 774 -29.60 -15.82 -16.95
CA TYR A 774 -31.00 -16.19 -17.11
C TYR A 774 -31.36 -16.17 -18.58
N ILE A 775 -31.85 -17.27 -19.12
CA ILE A 775 -32.38 -17.34 -20.50
C ILE A 775 -33.90 -17.29 -20.38
N ALA A 776 -34.51 -16.20 -20.83
CA ALA A 776 -35.95 -15.99 -20.76
C ALA A 776 -36.70 -17.05 -21.58
N ILE A 777 -37.74 -17.64 -20.98
CA ILE A 777 -38.66 -18.55 -21.65
C ILE A 777 -40.00 -17.84 -21.78
N THR A 778 -40.46 -17.69 -23.01
CA THR A 778 -41.67 -16.96 -23.35
C THR A 778 -42.69 -17.86 -24.04
N GLU A 779 -43.96 -17.69 -23.70
CA GLU A 779 -45.11 -18.27 -24.41
C GLU A 779 -45.90 -17.11 -25.02
N GLY A 780 -45.78 -16.93 -26.34
CA GLY A 780 -46.23 -15.69 -26.99
C GLY A 780 -45.52 -14.46 -26.43
N ASP A 781 -46.30 -13.47 -25.97
CA ASP A 781 -45.80 -12.21 -25.40
C ASP A 781 -45.74 -12.21 -23.86
N GLU A 782 -45.71 -13.39 -23.23
CA GLU A 782 -45.63 -13.55 -21.78
C GLU A 782 -44.36 -14.29 -21.36
N LEU A 783 -43.74 -13.79 -20.29
CA LEU A 783 -42.58 -14.42 -19.66
C LEU A 783 -43.06 -15.49 -18.67
N VAL A 784 -42.69 -16.74 -18.93
CA VAL A 784 -43.08 -17.89 -18.10
C VAL A 784 -42.02 -18.21 -17.04
N GLY A 785 -40.76 -17.86 -17.30
CA GLY A 785 -39.65 -18.04 -16.37
C GLY A 785 -38.32 -18.02 -17.08
N TYR A 786 -37.31 -18.65 -16.47
CA TYR A 786 -35.94 -18.62 -16.94
C TYR A 786 -35.26 -19.98 -16.84
N ASN A 787 -34.51 -20.36 -17.87
CA ASN A 787 -33.43 -21.33 -17.68
C ASN A 787 -32.24 -20.62 -17.02
N VAL A 788 -31.65 -21.25 -16.02
CA VAL A 788 -30.54 -20.69 -15.24
C VAL A 788 -29.21 -21.26 -15.75
N THR A 789 -28.26 -20.38 -16.05
CA THR A 789 -26.88 -20.76 -16.41
C THR A 789 -25.88 -20.34 -15.35
N VAL A 790 -24.83 -21.15 -15.13
CA VAL A 790 -23.78 -20.84 -14.13
C VAL A 790 -22.38 -21.22 -14.61
N GLY A 791 -21.36 -20.49 -14.14
CA GLY A 791 -19.96 -20.91 -14.30
C GLY A 791 -19.22 -20.38 -15.53
N GLY A 792 -19.76 -19.39 -16.25
CA GLY A 792 -19.06 -18.78 -17.37
C GLY A 792 -17.94 -17.81 -16.93
N GLY A 793 -16.86 -17.74 -17.71
CA GLY A 793 -15.81 -16.76 -17.46
C GLY A 793 -14.61 -16.80 -18.38
N MET A 794 -14.30 -15.65 -18.98
CA MET A 794 -13.28 -15.53 -20.04
C MET A 794 -11.82 -15.42 -19.57
N GLY A 795 -11.54 -14.92 -18.37
CA GLY A 795 -10.17 -14.55 -18.01
C GLY A 795 -9.23 -15.74 -17.84
N MET A 796 -8.06 -15.69 -18.47
CA MET A 796 -6.97 -16.65 -18.30
C MET A 796 -5.62 -15.92 -18.21
N THR A 797 -4.54 -16.67 -18.00
CA THR A 797 -3.15 -16.19 -18.05
C THR A 797 -2.44 -16.93 -19.17
N HIS A 798 -1.67 -16.21 -19.99
CA HIS A 798 -0.86 -16.84 -21.04
C HIS A 798 0.10 -17.86 -20.41
N ASN A 799 0.33 -18.95 -21.14
CA ASN A 799 1.24 -20.04 -20.75
C ASN A 799 0.94 -20.66 -19.38
N ASN A 800 -0.27 -20.49 -18.84
CA ASN A 800 -0.70 -21.14 -17.61
C ASN A 800 -1.94 -21.98 -17.89
N ALA A 801 -1.70 -23.26 -18.15
CA ALA A 801 -2.74 -24.24 -18.48
C ALA A 801 -3.77 -24.44 -17.35
N LYS A 802 -3.42 -24.11 -16.09
CA LYS A 802 -4.35 -24.15 -14.95
C LYS A 802 -5.40 -23.04 -15.02
N THR A 803 -5.24 -22.07 -15.91
CA THR A 803 -6.23 -21.02 -16.17
C THR A 803 -6.76 -21.09 -17.59
N TYR A 804 -8.07 -21.06 -17.76
CA TYR A 804 -8.70 -21.26 -19.06
C TYR A 804 -10.08 -20.58 -19.11
N PRO A 805 -10.54 -20.08 -20.26
CA PRO A 805 -11.92 -19.62 -20.41
C PRO A 805 -12.90 -20.79 -20.26
N ARG A 806 -14.12 -20.51 -19.78
CA ARG A 806 -15.18 -21.51 -19.60
C ARG A 806 -16.53 -20.93 -20.03
N THR A 807 -17.33 -21.72 -20.72
CA THR A 807 -18.76 -21.45 -20.97
C THR A 807 -19.59 -21.82 -19.74
N ALA A 808 -20.75 -21.17 -19.56
CA ALA A 808 -21.68 -21.50 -18.48
C ALA A 808 -22.50 -22.75 -18.81
N ASP A 809 -22.84 -23.56 -17.80
CA ASP A 809 -23.75 -24.70 -17.92
C ASP A 809 -25.17 -24.29 -17.58
N VAL A 810 -26.16 -24.91 -18.24
CA VAL A 810 -27.58 -24.76 -17.87
C VAL A 810 -27.89 -25.76 -16.76
N ILE A 811 -28.37 -25.30 -15.60
CA ILE A 811 -28.60 -26.15 -14.41
C ILE A 811 -30.06 -26.50 -14.13
N GLY A 812 -31.00 -25.76 -14.73
CA GLY A 812 -32.43 -26.01 -14.58
C GLY A 812 -33.28 -24.80 -14.97
N PHE A 813 -34.57 -24.88 -14.67
CA PHE A 813 -35.56 -23.82 -14.89
C PHE A 813 -36.09 -23.28 -13.56
N CYS A 814 -36.43 -21.99 -13.53
CA CYS A 814 -37.12 -21.34 -12.42
C CYS A 814 -38.23 -20.40 -12.88
N THR A 815 -39.20 -20.15 -12.01
CA THR A 815 -40.24 -19.14 -12.24
C THR A 815 -39.71 -17.73 -12.00
N PRO A 816 -40.36 -16.67 -12.51
CA PRO A 816 -39.90 -15.29 -12.32
C PRO A 816 -39.76 -14.88 -10.85
N ASP A 817 -40.62 -15.39 -9.97
CA ASP A 817 -40.60 -15.07 -8.53
C ASP A 817 -39.43 -15.75 -7.80
N GLN A 818 -38.95 -16.89 -8.30
CA GLN A 818 -37.80 -17.61 -7.76
C GLN A 818 -36.47 -17.02 -8.18
N ALA A 819 -36.43 -16.25 -9.27
CA ALA A 819 -35.20 -15.87 -9.94
C ALA A 819 -34.27 -15.02 -9.06
N VAL A 820 -34.80 -14.08 -8.28
CA VAL A 820 -33.99 -13.23 -7.37
C VAL A 820 -33.34 -14.06 -6.26
N ASP A 821 -34.10 -14.98 -5.65
CA ASP A 821 -33.61 -15.87 -4.58
C ASP A 821 -32.49 -16.79 -5.11
N ILE A 822 -32.67 -17.35 -6.30
CA ILE A 822 -31.63 -18.15 -6.97
C ILE A 822 -30.35 -17.35 -7.18
N ALA A 823 -30.44 -16.08 -7.60
CA ALA A 823 -29.24 -15.27 -7.79
C ALA A 823 -28.48 -15.05 -6.50
N GLU A 824 -29.21 -14.79 -5.41
CA GLU A 824 -28.64 -14.68 -4.07
C GLU A 824 -27.92 -15.98 -3.70
N LYS A 825 -28.59 -17.13 -3.79
CA LYS A 825 -28.00 -18.40 -3.35
C LYS A 825 -26.80 -18.82 -4.20
N VAL A 826 -26.84 -18.64 -5.52
CA VAL A 826 -25.67 -18.86 -6.39
C VAL A 826 -24.49 -17.97 -5.96
N MET A 827 -24.75 -16.71 -5.63
CA MET A 827 -23.71 -15.79 -5.15
C MET A 827 -23.17 -16.19 -3.76
N LEU A 828 -24.03 -16.63 -2.84
CA LEU A 828 -23.63 -17.10 -1.51
C LEU A 828 -22.77 -18.36 -1.58
N VAL A 829 -23.14 -19.33 -2.42
CA VAL A 829 -22.31 -20.52 -2.68
C VAL A 829 -20.93 -20.10 -3.21
N GLN A 830 -20.86 -19.15 -4.15
CA GLN A 830 -19.57 -18.62 -4.61
C GLN A 830 -18.79 -17.87 -3.51
N ARG A 831 -19.49 -17.14 -2.64
CA ARG A 831 -18.87 -16.40 -1.53
C ARG A 831 -18.19 -17.35 -0.56
N ASP A 832 -18.84 -18.47 -0.26
CA ASP A 832 -18.48 -19.41 0.80
C ASP A 832 -17.46 -20.46 0.32
N PHE A 833 -17.56 -20.90 -0.94
CA PHE A 833 -16.72 -21.98 -1.47
C PHE A 833 -15.68 -21.56 -2.51
N GLY A 834 -15.71 -20.31 -3.00
CA GLY A 834 -14.72 -19.83 -3.96
C GLY A 834 -13.34 -19.61 -3.34
N ASP A 835 -12.30 -19.96 -4.08
CA ASP A 835 -10.91 -19.85 -3.61
C ASP A 835 -10.53 -18.39 -3.30
N ARG A 836 -10.11 -18.12 -2.05
CA ARG A 836 -9.63 -16.81 -1.57
C ARG A 836 -8.11 -16.74 -1.44
N THR A 837 -7.42 -17.88 -1.58
CA THR A 837 -5.97 -17.99 -1.50
C THR A 837 -5.33 -17.64 -2.83
N ASN A 838 -5.82 -18.22 -3.94
CA ASN A 838 -5.33 -17.93 -5.28
C ASN A 838 -6.36 -17.14 -6.10
N ARG A 839 -6.09 -15.83 -6.24
CA ARG A 839 -6.96 -14.92 -7.00
C ARG A 839 -7.13 -15.28 -8.48
N LYS A 840 -6.16 -15.98 -9.10
CA LYS A 840 -6.28 -16.47 -10.49
C LYS A 840 -7.30 -17.62 -10.60
N HIS A 841 -7.56 -18.31 -9.49
CA HIS A 841 -8.49 -19.44 -9.36
C HIS A 841 -9.81 -19.07 -8.63
N ALA A 842 -9.97 -17.83 -8.19
CA ALA A 842 -11.08 -17.36 -7.35
C ALA A 842 -12.46 -17.18 -8.03
N ARG A 843 -12.60 -17.48 -9.34
CA ARG A 843 -13.86 -17.28 -10.09
C ARG A 843 -14.74 -18.51 -10.03
N LEU A 844 -16.06 -18.31 -10.08
CA LEU A 844 -17.06 -19.39 -9.99
C LEU A 844 -16.81 -20.55 -10.96
N LYS A 845 -16.31 -20.27 -12.17
CA LYS A 845 -15.94 -21.30 -13.13
C LYS A 845 -15.01 -22.38 -12.56
N TYR A 846 -14.07 -22.01 -11.69
CA TYR A 846 -13.13 -22.95 -11.09
C TYR A 846 -13.78 -23.67 -9.91
N THR A 847 -14.56 -22.97 -9.07
CA THR A 847 -15.35 -23.61 -8.01
C THR A 847 -16.22 -24.76 -8.55
N ILE A 848 -16.88 -24.54 -9.69
CA ILE A 848 -17.69 -25.55 -10.36
C ILE A 848 -16.83 -26.65 -10.96
N ASP A 849 -15.71 -26.31 -11.60
CA ASP A 849 -14.82 -27.31 -12.20
C ASP A 849 -14.11 -28.19 -11.17
N ASP A 850 -13.80 -27.67 -9.99
CA ASP A 850 -13.16 -28.41 -8.90
C ASP A 850 -14.13 -29.39 -8.24
N ARG A 851 -15.38 -28.98 -8.07
CA ARG A 851 -16.38 -29.72 -7.28
C ARG A 851 -17.42 -30.47 -8.12
N GLY A 852 -17.57 -30.11 -9.38
CA GLY A 852 -18.55 -30.64 -10.32
C GLY A 852 -19.85 -29.83 -10.36
N ILE A 853 -20.50 -29.83 -11.53
CA ILE A 853 -21.76 -29.09 -11.77
C ILE A 853 -22.93 -29.64 -10.94
N GLU A 854 -23.01 -30.96 -10.77
CA GLU A 854 -24.05 -31.61 -9.97
C GLU A 854 -23.92 -31.25 -8.48
N TRP A 855 -22.69 -31.22 -7.97
CA TRP A 855 -22.43 -30.75 -6.60
C TRP A 855 -22.87 -29.29 -6.44
N PHE A 856 -22.50 -28.43 -7.39
CA PHE A 856 -22.84 -27.01 -7.33
C PHE A 856 -24.35 -26.79 -7.34
N LYS A 857 -25.07 -27.50 -8.23
CA LYS A 857 -26.53 -27.47 -8.28
C LYS A 857 -27.14 -27.92 -6.96
N ALA A 858 -26.69 -29.04 -6.39
CA ALA A 858 -27.20 -29.57 -5.12
C ALA A 858 -26.96 -28.60 -3.96
N GLU A 859 -25.80 -27.94 -3.91
CA GLU A 859 -25.50 -26.93 -2.89
C GLU A 859 -26.44 -25.72 -3.03
N VAL A 860 -26.64 -25.21 -4.26
CA VAL A 860 -27.60 -24.11 -4.49
C VAL A 860 -29.02 -24.51 -4.08
N GLU A 861 -29.50 -25.70 -4.46
CA GLU A 861 -30.82 -26.21 -4.07
C GLU A 861 -30.96 -26.39 -2.55
N SER A 862 -29.89 -26.78 -1.86
CA SER A 862 -29.85 -26.86 -0.40
C SER A 862 -30.05 -25.49 0.27
N HIS A 863 -29.44 -24.43 -0.28
CA HIS A 863 -29.63 -23.06 0.22
C HIS A 863 -31.00 -22.48 -0.13
N LEU A 864 -31.62 -22.93 -1.22
CA LEU A 864 -32.98 -22.53 -1.63
C LEU A 864 -34.08 -23.24 -0.84
N GLY A 865 -33.83 -24.47 -0.39
CA GLY A 865 -34.86 -25.32 0.22
C GLY A 865 -35.85 -25.93 -0.79
N TYR A 866 -35.58 -25.79 -2.09
CA TYR A 866 -36.35 -26.41 -3.17
C TYR A 866 -35.45 -26.74 -4.37
N LYS A 867 -35.91 -27.65 -5.23
CA LYS A 867 -35.19 -28.07 -6.45
C LYS A 867 -35.55 -27.20 -7.65
N LEU A 868 -34.58 -26.98 -8.52
CA LEU A 868 -34.82 -26.37 -9.83
C LEU A 868 -35.64 -27.32 -10.71
N GLN A 869 -36.52 -26.77 -11.52
CA GLN A 869 -37.29 -27.55 -12.49
C GLN A 869 -36.41 -27.99 -13.66
N GLU A 870 -36.91 -28.91 -14.47
CA GLU A 870 -36.24 -29.33 -15.69
C GLU A 870 -36.12 -28.16 -16.69
N THR A 871 -34.97 -28.07 -17.35
CA THR A 871 -34.68 -27.05 -18.36
C THR A 871 -35.73 -27.09 -19.47
N ARG A 872 -36.21 -25.90 -19.86
CA ARG A 872 -37.17 -25.78 -20.97
C ARG A 872 -36.47 -25.56 -22.30
N PRO A 873 -37.07 -25.94 -23.44
CA PRO A 873 -36.49 -25.69 -24.77
C PRO A 873 -36.30 -24.20 -25.05
N PHE A 874 -35.17 -23.86 -25.69
CA PHE A 874 -34.88 -22.52 -26.20
C PHE A 874 -33.98 -22.63 -27.43
N HIS A 875 -33.90 -21.56 -28.22
CA HIS A 875 -33.05 -21.52 -29.41
C HIS A 875 -32.44 -20.13 -29.57
N PHE A 876 -31.12 -20.05 -29.78
CA PHE A 876 -30.45 -18.82 -30.20
C PHE A 876 -30.10 -18.88 -31.69
N THR A 877 -30.12 -17.74 -32.38
CA THR A 877 -29.74 -17.59 -33.80
C THR A 877 -28.38 -16.95 -33.98
N ASP A 878 -28.06 -15.93 -33.17
CA ASP A 878 -26.84 -15.12 -33.27
C ASP A 878 -26.59 -14.34 -31.96
N ASN A 879 -25.46 -13.62 -31.89
CA ASN A 879 -25.12 -12.68 -30.82
C ASN A 879 -24.92 -11.23 -31.30
N ALA A 880 -25.51 -10.87 -32.45
CA ALA A 880 -25.37 -9.56 -33.05
C ALA A 880 -26.39 -8.56 -32.51
N ASP A 881 -26.04 -7.27 -32.61
CA ASP A 881 -27.01 -6.20 -32.39
C ASP A 881 -28.00 -6.12 -33.57
N ARG A 882 -29.07 -5.34 -33.39
CA ARG A 882 -30.09 -5.09 -34.42
C ARG A 882 -29.94 -3.66 -34.90
N TYR A 883 -29.34 -3.52 -36.09
CA TYR A 883 -29.02 -2.22 -36.68
C TYR A 883 -30.19 -1.64 -37.47
N GLY A 884 -30.30 -0.31 -37.49
CA GLY A 884 -31.33 0.39 -38.24
C GLY A 884 -32.67 0.51 -37.54
N TRP A 885 -33.66 0.99 -38.28
CA TRP A 885 -35.00 1.27 -37.78
C TRP A 885 -35.81 0.00 -37.59
N THR A 886 -36.42 -0.12 -36.41
CA THR A 886 -37.34 -1.20 -36.05
C THR A 886 -38.58 -0.58 -35.41
N LYS A 887 -39.78 -1.01 -35.84
CA LYS A 887 -41.04 -0.63 -35.17
C LYS A 887 -41.23 -1.51 -33.92
N GLY A 888 -41.42 -0.85 -32.78
CA GLY A 888 -41.75 -1.47 -31.49
C GLY A 888 -43.26 -1.46 -31.22
N ILE A 889 -43.63 -1.50 -29.95
CA ILE A 889 -45.04 -1.40 -29.50
C ILE A 889 -45.49 0.07 -29.37
N ASP A 890 -46.80 0.31 -29.27
CA ASP A 890 -47.39 1.63 -28.97
C ASP A 890 -46.91 2.78 -29.87
N ASP A 891 -46.82 2.52 -31.18
CA ASP A 891 -46.32 3.46 -32.20
C ASP A 891 -44.95 4.08 -31.83
N ARG A 892 -44.08 3.24 -31.27
CA ARG A 892 -42.68 3.56 -30.99
C ARG A 892 -41.75 2.92 -31.99
N TRP A 893 -40.64 3.61 -32.22
CA TRP A 893 -39.57 3.19 -33.11
C TRP A 893 -38.23 3.15 -32.37
N HIS A 894 -37.34 2.29 -32.84
CA HIS A 894 -36.00 2.12 -32.30
C HIS A 894 -34.99 2.19 -33.45
N PHE A 895 -33.85 2.81 -33.22
CA PHE A 895 -32.74 2.85 -34.17
C PHE A 895 -31.47 2.28 -33.54
N GLY A 896 -31.01 1.13 -34.02
CA GLY A 896 -29.72 0.56 -33.63
C GLY A 896 -28.58 1.21 -34.42
N MET A 897 -27.74 1.96 -33.73
CA MET A 897 -26.63 2.72 -34.30
C MET A 897 -25.31 2.01 -34.08
N PHE A 898 -24.51 1.88 -35.14
CA PHE A 898 -23.13 1.39 -35.03
C PHE A 898 -22.23 2.45 -34.40
N ILE A 899 -21.45 2.05 -33.39
CA ILE A 899 -20.37 2.86 -32.82
C ILE A 899 -19.13 2.00 -32.74
N GLU A 900 -18.12 2.32 -33.54
CA GLU A 900 -16.89 1.54 -33.59
C GLU A 900 -16.20 1.53 -32.23
N ASN A 901 -16.05 0.32 -31.67
CA ASN A 901 -15.51 0.08 -30.34
C ASN A 901 -16.16 0.93 -29.23
N GLY A 902 -17.42 1.36 -29.38
CA GLY A 902 -18.14 2.17 -28.39
C GLY A 902 -17.44 3.46 -27.97
N LYS A 903 -16.58 4.05 -28.80
CA LYS A 903 -15.88 5.29 -28.51
C LYS A 903 -16.70 6.49 -29.01
N VAL A 904 -17.41 7.14 -28.09
CA VAL A 904 -18.23 8.32 -28.39
C VAL A 904 -17.41 9.58 -28.19
N LYS A 905 -16.93 10.12 -29.31
CA LYS A 905 -16.27 11.43 -29.43
C LYS A 905 -16.56 11.98 -30.82
N ASP A 906 -16.39 13.28 -31.01
CA ASP A 906 -16.52 13.84 -32.36
C ASP A 906 -15.29 13.49 -33.19
N TRP A 907 -15.53 12.83 -34.32
CA TRP A 907 -14.55 12.58 -35.36
C TRP A 907 -14.75 13.60 -36.49
N PRO A 908 -13.72 13.94 -37.28
CA PRO A 908 -13.84 14.93 -38.37
C PRO A 908 -15.03 14.68 -39.30
N ASP A 909 -15.28 13.41 -39.63
CA ASP A 909 -16.38 13.01 -40.51
C ASP A 909 -17.58 12.39 -39.79
N PHE A 910 -17.55 12.30 -38.47
CA PHE A 910 -18.62 11.67 -37.67
C PHE A 910 -18.75 12.37 -36.31
N PRO A 911 -19.48 13.51 -36.24
CA PRO A 911 -19.69 14.30 -35.03
C PRO A 911 -20.75 13.67 -34.09
N VAL A 912 -20.54 12.41 -33.71
CA VAL A 912 -21.51 11.59 -32.97
C VAL A 912 -21.75 12.07 -31.53
N LYS A 913 -20.74 12.62 -30.86
CA LYS A 913 -20.89 13.09 -29.48
C LYS A 913 -21.80 14.31 -29.45
N THR A 914 -21.51 15.29 -30.31
CA THR A 914 -22.37 16.47 -30.48
C THR A 914 -23.76 16.07 -30.98
N GLY A 915 -23.85 15.16 -31.95
CA GLY A 915 -25.14 14.68 -32.46
C GLY A 915 -26.01 14.04 -31.38
N LEU A 916 -25.43 13.18 -30.53
CA LEU A 916 -26.16 12.56 -29.42
C LEU A 916 -26.54 13.55 -28.33
N ARG A 917 -25.67 14.51 -28.00
CA ARG A 917 -26.00 15.61 -27.08
C ARG A 917 -27.21 16.40 -27.57
N GLU A 918 -27.22 16.83 -28.83
CA GLU A 918 -28.31 17.62 -29.38
C GLU A 918 -29.60 16.82 -29.51
N LEU A 919 -29.52 15.52 -29.84
CA LEU A 919 -30.66 14.61 -29.81
C LEU A 919 -31.25 14.49 -28.40
N ALA A 920 -30.40 14.32 -27.39
CA ALA A 920 -30.80 14.13 -26.00
C ALA A 920 -31.57 15.33 -25.41
N ARG A 921 -31.46 16.53 -26.00
CA ARG A 921 -32.21 17.72 -25.56
C ARG A 921 -33.71 17.62 -25.79
N TRP A 922 -34.15 16.86 -26.79
CA TRP A 922 -35.56 16.80 -27.19
C TRP A 922 -36.09 15.38 -27.43
N HIS A 923 -35.22 14.37 -27.50
CA HIS A 923 -35.65 12.98 -27.57
C HIS A 923 -36.48 12.59 -26.34
N ARG A 924 -37.66 11.98 -26.57
CA ARG A 924 -38.63 11.59 -25.53
C ARG A 924 -38.54 10.12 -25.10
N GLY A 925 -37.64 9.35 -25.71
CA GLY A 925 -37.41 7.94 -25.38
C GLY A 925 -36.22 7.74 -24.45
N ASP A 926 -35.42 6.70 -24.73
CA ASP A 926 -34.22 6.35 -23.97
C ASP A 926 -33.08 5.89 -24.88
N PHE A 927 -31.87 5.93 -24.34
CA PHE A 927 -30.68 5.38 -24.97
C PHE A 927 -30.35 4.03 -24.32
N ARG A 928 -30.17 2.98 -25.13
CA ARG A 928 -29.79 1.65 -24.65
C ARG A 928 -28.38 1.28 -25.11
N LEU A 929 -27.45 1.20 -24.17
CA LEU A 929 -26.08 0.74 -24.41
C LEU A 929 -26.12 -0.76 -24.68
N THR A 930 -25.50 -1.23 -25.76
CA THR A 930 -25.52 -2.65 -26.11
C THR A 930 -24.31 -3.40 -25.54
N PRO A 931 -24.40 -4.73 -25.34
CA PRO A 931 -23.26 -5.55 -24.89
C PRO A 931 -22.14 -5.64 -25.93
N ASN A 932 -22.41 -5.26 -27.18
CA ASN A 932 -21.45 -5.16 -28.29
C ASN A 932 -20.85 -3.75 -28.45
N GLN A 933 -21.07 -2.87 -27.45
CA GLN A 933 -20.52 -1.51 -27.37
C GLN A 933 -21.15 -0.51 -28.34
N HIS A 934 -22.36 -0.77 -28.81
CA HIS A 934 -23.12 0.13 -29.66
C HIS A 934 -24.24 0.82 -28.86
N LEU A 935 -25.12 1.53 -29.57
CA LEU A 935 -26.18 2.32 -28.95
C LEU A 935 -27.50 2.14 -29.71
N VAL A 936 -28.59 1.92 -28.98
CA VAL A 936 -29.95 1.98 -29.52
C VAL A 936 -30.60 3.28 -29.06
N ILE A 937 -31.11 4.05 -30.02
CA ILE A 937 -32.02 5.17 -29.75
C ILE A 937 -33.41 4.57 -29.72
N ALA A 938 -33.97 4.40 -28.53
CA ALA A 938 -35.17 3.60 -28.33
C ALA A 938 -36.38 4.47 -27.98
N ASN A 939 -37.58 3.91 -28.21
CA ASN A 939 -38.85 4.53 -27.83
C ASN A 939 -39.11 5.89 -28.51
N VAL A 940 -38.60 6.09 -29.73
CA VAL A 940 -38.89 7.27 -30.58
C VAL A 940 -40.38 7.26 -30.93
N PRO A 941 -41.18 8.26 -30.49
CA PRO A 941 -42.58 8.36 -30.92
C PRO A 941 -42.68 8.47 -32.44
N GLU A 942 -43.71 7.87 -33.04
CA GLU A 942 -43.94 7.94 -34.50
C GLU A 942 -44.01 9.40 -35.02
N GLU A 943 -44.58 10.32 -34.24
CA GLU A 943 -44.62 11.76 -34.56
C GLU A 943 -43.23 12.45 -34.58
N ASP A 944 -42.23 11.88 -33.89
CA ASP A 944 -40.84 12.38 -33.88
C ASP A 944 -39.96 11.64 -34.90
N LEU A 945 -40.47 10.63 -35.61
CA LEU A 945 -39.67 9.72 -36.43
C LEU A 945 -38.90 10.45 -37.54
N GLU A 946 -39.59 11.26 -38.35
CA GLU A 946 -38.98 11.97 -39.47
C GLU A 946 -38.00 13.06 -38.99
N ARG A 947 -38.33 13.73 -37.88
CA ARG A 947 -37.42 14.66 -37.21
C ARG A 947 -36.14 13.95 -36.74
N THR A 948 -36.30 12.75 -36.18
CA THR A 948 -35.16 11.94 -35.72
C THR A 948 -34.32 11.45 -36.88
N LYS A 949 -34.92 10.95 -37.97
CA LYS A 949 -34.19 10.59 -39.19
C LYS A 949 -33.38 11.76 -39.75
N ALA A 950 -33.98 12.94 -39.85
CA ALA A 950 -33.28 14.14 -40.32
C ALA A 950 -32.10 14.51 -39.42
N HIS A 951 -32.26 14.39 -38.09
CA HIS A 951 -31.19 14.60 -37.13
C HIS A 951 -30.06 13.57 -37.27
N LEU A 952 -30.40 12.29 -37.39
CA LEU A 952 -29.40 11.23 -37.59
C LEU A 952 -28.60 11.46 -38.88
N ALA A 953 -29.27 11.81 -39.99
CA ALA A 953 -28.62 12.15 -41.24
C ALA A 953 -27.71 13.38 -41.13
N GLN A 954 -28.15 14.44 -40.44
CA GLN A 954 -27.37 15.66 -40.24
C GLN A 954 -26.01 15.39 -39.57
N TYR A 955 -25.99 14.49 -38.59
CA TYR A 955 -24.77 14.13 -37.85
C TYR A 955 -24.12 12.83 -38.34
N LYS A 956 -24.59 12.28 -39.47
CA LYS A 956 -24.13 11.02 -40.10
C LYS A 956 -24.21 9.80 -39.17
N MET A 957 -25.17 9.82 -38.24
CA MET A 957 -25.46 8.75 -37.28
C MET A 957 -26.34 7.65 -37.86
N ASP A 958 -26.88 7.84 -39.06
CA ASP A 958 -27.71 6.88 -39.80
C ASP A 958 -26.91 5.94 -40.72
N ASN A 959 -25.57 6.09 -40.79
CA ASN A 959 -24.74 5.24 -41.63
C ASN A 959 -24.68 3.80 -41.10
N LEU A 960 -25.13 2.84 -41.92
CA LEU A 960 -25.10 1.40 -41.65
C LEU A 960 -24.39 0.60 -42.75
N ASN A 961 -23.74 1.26 -43.70
CA ASN A 961 -23.13 0.61 -44.86
C ASN A 961 -21.77 -0.03 -44.53
N PHE A 962 -21.75 -0.91 -43.55
CA PHE A 962 -20.57 -1.64 -43.07
C PHE A 962 -20.68 -3.13 -43.42
N THR A 963 -19.53 -3.81 -43.53
CA THR A 963 -19.51 -5.26 -43.74
C THR A 963 -20.03 -5.99 -42.49
N GLY A 964 -20.56 -7.21 -42.69
CA GLY A 964 -20.96 -8.09 -41.59
C GLY A 964 -19.81 -8.36 -40.61
N LEU A 965 -18.57 -8.43 -41.10
CA LEU A 965 -17.36 -8.52 -40.28
C LEU A 965 -17.21 -7.31 -39.33
N ARG A 966 -17.35 -6.08 -39.84
CA ARG A 966 -17.16 -4.87 -39.02
C ARG A 966 -18.30 -4.65 -38.04
N LEU A 967 -19.53 -4.95 -38.42
CA LEU A 967 -20.68 -4.89 -37.51
C LEU A 967 -20.50 -5.86 -36.32
N ASN A 968 -19.88 -7.02 -36.55
CA ASN A 968 -19.60 -8.01 -35.49
C ASN A 968 -18.18 -7.90 -34.90
N ALA A 969 -17.56 -6.73 -35.03
CA ALA A 969 -16.22 -6.46 -34.51
C ALA A 969 -16.26 -5.81 -33.12
N MET A 970 -15.42 -6.29 -32.20
CA MET A 970 -15.34 -5.70 -30.85
C MET A 970 -13.94 -5.75 -30.25
N ALA A 971 -13.45 -4.61 -29.74
CA ALA A 971 -12.18 -4.50 -29.02
C ALA A 971 -12.35 -4.10 -27.55
N CYS A 972 -11.35 -4.40 -26.72
CA CYS A 972 -11.22 -3.80 -25.40
C CYS A 972 -10.39 -2.50 -25.47
N VAL A 973 -10.45 -1.67 -24.42
CA VAL A 973 -9.70 -0.41 -24.37
C VAL A 973 -8.20 -0.63 -24.61
N ALA A 974 -7.59 -1.56 -23.87
CA ALA A 974 -6.14 -1.79 -23.89
C ALA A 974 -5.33 -0.50 -23.66
N LEU A 975 -4.32 -0.24 -24.48
CA LEU A 975 -3.49 0.96 -24.38
C LEU A 975 -4.28 2.22 -24.76
N PRO A 976 -3.94 3.40 -24.21
CA PRO A 976 -2.80 3.66 -23.30
C PRO A 976 -3.14 3.49 -21.81
N THR A 977 -4.41 3.38 -21.44
CA THR A 977 -4.82 3.52 -20.03
C THR A 977 -4.90 2.20 -19.26
N CYS A 978 -5.02 1.06 -19.94
CA CYS A 978 -5.05 -0.23 -19.26
C CYS A 978 -3.66 -0.62 -18.76
N GLY A 979 -3.47 -0.64 -17.44
CA GLY A 979 -2.23 -1.11 -16.80
C GLY A 979 -1.89 -2.58 -17.02
N LEU A 980 -2.78 -3.38 -17.63
CA LEU A 980 -2.58 -4.81 -17.92
C LEU A 980 -2.39 -5.12 -19.41
N ALA A 981 -2.48 -4.12 -20.29
CA ALA A 981 -2.38 -4.36 -21.74
C ALA A 981 -0.96 -4.76 -22.16
N MET A 982 -0.86 -5.81 -22.96
CA MET A 982 0.39 -6.30 -23.58
C MET A 982 0.50 -5.83 -25.03
N ALA A 983 -0.63 -5.69 -25.72
CA ALA A 983 -0.73 -5.19 -27.10
C ALA A 983 -1.89 -4.19 -27.24
N GLU A 984 -1.96 -3.53 -28.41
CA GLU A 984 -3.09 -2.68 -28.78
C GLU A 984 -4.40 -3.46 -28.91
N SER A 985 -5.53 -2.75 -28.88
CA SER A 985 -6.83 -3.35 -29.13
C SER A 985 -7.78 -2.33 -29.77
N GLU A 986 -8.42 -1.46 -28.99
CA GLU A 986 -9.35 -0.43 -29.48
C GLU A 986 -8.75 0.45 -30.61
N ARG A 987 -7.47 0.83 -30.49
CA ARG A 987 -6.79 1.66 -31.49
C ARG A 987 -6.38 0.91 -32.75
N TYR A 988 -6.27 -0.42 -32.68
CA TYR A 988 -5.73 -1.24 -33.77
C TYR A 988 -6.80 -2.00 -34.55
N LEU A 989 -7.81 -2.54 -33.87
CA LEU A 989 -8.85 -3.35 -34.51
C LEU A 989 -9.48 -2.69 -35.76
N PRO A 990 -9.81 -1.37 -35.76
CA PRO A 990 -10.41 -0.73 -36.94
C PRO A 990 -9.59 -0.87 -38.21
N SER A 991 -8.26 -0.66 -38.14
CA SER A 991 -7.39 -0.72 -39.31
C SER A 991 -7.12 -2.15 -39.77
N LEU A 992 -7.07 -3.11 -38.84
CA LEU A 992 -6.99 -4.52 -39.18
C LEU A 992 -8.26 -5.01 -39.88
N VAL A 993 -9.44 -4.64 -39.37
CA VAL A 993 -10.74 -4.97 -40.00
C VAL A 993 -10.80 -4.40 -41.41
N THR A 994 -10.41 -3.13 -41.63
CA THR A 994 -10.36 -2.54 -42.98
C THR A 994 -9.51 -3.37 -43.96
N LYS A 995 -8.39 -3.92 -43.51
CA LYS A 995 -7.53 -4.76 -44.36
C LYS A 995 -8.18 -6.11 -44.68
N LEU A 996 -8.87 -6.72 -43.71
CA LEU A 996 -9.58 -7.99 -43.88
C LEU A 996 -10.85 -7.84 -44.72
N GLU A 997 -11.54 -6.70 -44.64
CA GLU A 997 -12.75 -6.42 -45.43
C GLU A 997 -12.51 -6.57 -46.93
N ARG A 998 -11.33 -6.17 -47.44
CA ARG A 998 -10.97 -6.39 -48.85
C ARG A 998 -11.09 -7.88 -49.23
N ALA A 999 -10.57 -8.78 -48.41
CA ALA A 999 -10.63 -10.22 -48.68
C ALA A 999 -12.06 -10.78 -48.53
N VAL A 1000 -12.84 -10.26 -47.58
CA VAL A 1000 -14.26 -10.60 -47.40
C VAL A 1000 -15.07 -10.19 -48.62
N GLU A 1001 -14.88 -8.97 -49.12
CA GLU A 1001 -15.58 -8.46 -50.30
C GLU A 1001 -15.16 -9.18 -51.59
N GLU A 1002 -13.86 -9.39 -51.81
CA GLU A 1002 -13.36 -10.18 -52.94
C GLU A 1002 -13.91 -11.62 -52.95
N ALA A 1003 -14.22 -12.16 -51.77
CA ALA A 1003 -14.80 -13.48 -51.60
C ALA A 1003 -16.34 -13.49 -51.70
N GLY A 1004 -16.99 -12.34 -51.88
CA GLY A 1004 -18.45 -12.23 -51.95
C GLY A 1004 -19.16 -12.39 -50.60
N LEU A 1005 -18.45 -12.16 -49.49
CA LEU A 1005 -18.91 -12.36 -48.10
C LEU A 1005 -19.26 -11.04 -47.40
N ARG A 1006 -19.57 -9.96 -48.15
CA ARG A 1006 -19.78 -8.61 -47.59
C ARG A 1006 -20.78 -8.60 -46.43
N ASP A 1007 -21.89 -9.31 -46.60
CA ASP A 1007 -23.01 -9.32 -45.65
C ASP A 1007 -22.93 -10.49 -44.65
N ASP A 1008 -21.93 -11.36 -44.78
CA ASP A 1008 -21.72 -12.49 -43.89
C ASP A 1008 -21.23 -12.02 -42.50
N ALA A 1009 -21.99 -12.40 -41.47
CA ALA A 1009 -21.67 -12.07 -40.09
C ALA A 1009 -20.57 -13.01 -39.56
N ILE A 1010 -19.32 -12.57 -39.61
CA ILE A 1010 -18.18 -13.27 -39.01
C ILE A 1010 -17.78 -12.52 -37.73
N THR A 1011 -17.90 -13.18 -36.58
CA THR A 1011 -17.60 -12.55 -35.30
C THR A 1011 -16.08 -12.40 -35.10
N ILE A 1012 -15.60 -11.16 -34.99
CA ILE A 1012 -14.17 -10.84 -34.81
C ILE A 1012 -13.95 -10.03 -33.52
N ARG A 1013 -13.09 -10.54 -32.63
CA ARG A 1013 -12.88 -9.89 -31.31
C ARG A 1013 -11.41 -9.75 -30.96
N MET A 1014 -11.03 -8.61 -30.40
CA MET A 1014 -9.65 -8.32 -30.02
C MET A 1014 -9.54 -7.91 -28.55
N THR A 1015 -8.52 -8.42 -27.87
CA THR A 1015 -8.15 -7.99 -26.52
C THR A 1015 -6.66 -7.81 -26.41
N GLY A 1016 -6.22 -6.77 -25.68
CA GLY A 1016 -4.79 -6.47 -25.52
C GLY A 1016 -4.05 -7.39 -24.54
N CYS A 1017 -4.72 -8.31 -23.84
CA CYS A 1017 -4.13 -9.26 -22.87
C CYS A 1017 -5.11 -10.43 -22.62
N PRO A 1018 -4.69 -11.54 -21.97
CA PRO A 1018 -5.51 -12.76 -21.81
C PRO A 1018 -6.67 -12.66 -20.80
N ASN A 1019 -6.93 -11.46 -20.25
CA ASN A 1019 -8.08 -11.24 -19.36
C ASN A 1019 -9.44 -11.37 -20.08
N GLY A 1020 -9.48 -11.27 -21.41
CA GLY A 1020 -10.69 -11.50 -22.20
C GLY A 1020 -11.79 -10.44 -22.05
N CYS A 1021 -11.44 -9.17 -21.89
CA CYS A 1021 -12.40 -8.07 -21.65
C CYS A 1021 -13.45 -7.89 -22.77
N ALA A 1022 -13.06 -8.16 -24.01
CA ALA A 1022 -13.94 -8.14 -25.17
C ALA A 1022 -14.48 -9.53 -25.53
N ARG A 1023 -14.52 -10.47 -24.58
CA ARG A 1023 -15.05 -11.84 -24.78
C ARG A 1023 -14.47 -12.54 -26.04
N PRO A 1024 -13.15 -12.50 -26.27
CA PRO A 1024 -12.54 -12.98 -27.50
C PRO A 1024 -12.69 -14.50 -27.66
N TYR A 1025 -12.72 -15.25 -26.56
CA TYR A 1025 -12.77 -16.71 -26.61
C TYR A 1025 -14.09 -17.28 -27.12
N LEU A 1026 -15.12 -16.45 -27.29
CA LEU A 1026 -16.40 -16.84 -27.90
C LEU A 1026 -16.56 -16.34 -29.34
N ALA A 1027 -15.52 -15.71 -29.91
CA ALA A 1027 -15.55 -15.27 -31.30
C ALA A 1027 -15.08 -16.35 -32.26
N GLU A 1028 -15.61 -16.28 -33.48
CA GLU A 1028 -15.18 -17.11 -34.61
C GLU A 1028 -13.72 -16.82 -35.00
N ILE A 1029 -13.32 -15.54 -34.96
CA ILE A 1029 -11.94 -15.07 -35.11
C ILE A 1029 -11.58 -14.21 -33.90
N ALA A 1030 -10.47 -14.52 -33.23
CA ALA A 1030 -10.03 -13.74 -32.07
C ALA A 1030 -8.54 -13.46 -32.02
N PHE A 1031 -8.21 -12.28 -31.49
CA PHE A 1031 -6.86 -11.83 -31.24
C PHE A 1031 -6.66 -11.52 -29.76
N VAL A 1032 -5.68 -12.18 -29.14
CA VAL A 1032 -5.32 -11.98 -27.73
C VAL A 1032 -3.87 -11.51 -27.64
N GLY A 1033 -3.65 -10.26 -27.24
CA GLY A 1033 -2.33 -9.64 -27.18
C GLY A 1033 -1.35 -10.43 -26.32
N LYS A 1034 -0.16 -10.71 -26.86
CA LYS A 1034 0.96 -11.40 -26.19
C LYS A 1034 2.12 -10.43 -25.93
N ALA A 1035 2.38 -9.52 -26.87
CA ALA A 1035 3.42 -8.48 -26.78
C ALA A 1035 3.07 -7.30 -27.70
N PRO A 1036 3.80 -6.16 -27.67
CA PRO A 1036 3.53 -5.03 -28.56
C PRO A 1036 3.49 -5.47 -30.03
N GLY A 1037 2.34 -5.27 -30.69
CA GLY A 1037 2.11 -5.65 -32.09
C GLY A 1037 1.99 -7.16 -32.37
N ALA A 1038 1.96 -8.03 -31.35
CA ALA A 1038 1.87 -9.47 -31.49
C ALA A 1038 0.68 -10.08 -30.73
N TYR A 1039 -0.02 -11.00 -31.38
CA TYR A 1039 -1.28 -11.58 -30.89
C TYR A 1039 -1.29 -13.10 -31.02
N ASN A 1040 -1.92 -13.80 -30.08
CA ASN A 1040 -2.37 -15.16 -30.33
C ASN A 1040 -3.68 -15.09 -31.12
N LEU A 1041 -3.72 -15.82 -32.25
CA LEU A 1041 -4.87 -15.97 -33.13
C LEU A 1041 -5.64 -17.23 -32.75
N TYR A 1042 -6.92 -17.06 -32.42
CA TYR A 1042 -7.85 -18.15 -32.09
C TYR A 1042 -8.96 -18.23 -33.14
N LEU A 1043 -9.38 -19.46 -33.47
CA LEU A 1043 -10.43 -19.75 -34.44
C LEU A 1043 -11.45 -20.75 -33.89
N GLY A 1044 -12.67 -20.74 -34.43
CA GLY A 1044 -13.65 -21.83 -34.22
C GLY A 1044 -14.66 -21.62 -33.08
N GLY A 1045 -14.78 -20.40 -32.55
CA GLY A 1045 -15.85 -20.06 -31.61
C GLY A 1045 -17.23 -20.20 -32.26
N GLY A 1046 -18.25 -20.44 -31.45
CA GLY A 1046 -19.62 -20.57 -31.94
C GLY A 1046 -20.21 -19.21 -32.31
N HIS A 1047 -20.93 -19.12 -33.44
CA HIS A 1047 -21.53 -17.88 -33.93
C HIS A 1047 -22.57 -17.29 -32.93
N LYS A 1048 -23.14 -18.13 -32.07
CA LYS A 1048 -24.13 -17.73 -31.05
C LYS A 1048 -23.49 -17.53 -29.68
N GLY A 1049 -22.16 -17.59 -29.58
CA GLY A 1049 -21.42 -17.47 -28.32
C GLY A 1049 -21.52 -18.69 -27.40
N GLU A 1050 -21.89 -19.86 -27.93
CA GLU A 1050 -22.12 -21.13 -27.21
C GLU A 1050 -20.88 -22.02 -27.10
N ARG A 1051 -19.85 -21.76 -27.92
CA ARG A 1051 -18.63 -22.57 -27.99
C ARG A 1051 -17.38 -21.72 -27.91
N LEU A 1052 -16.40 -22.18 -27.15
CA LEU A 1052 -15.08 -21.56 -27.08
C LEU A 1052 -14.29 -21.82 -28.36
N ASN A 1053 -13.53 -20.83 -28.82
CA ASN A 1053 -12.55 -21.02 -29.87
C ASN A 1053 -11.31 -21.80 -29.37
N LYS A 1054 -10.38 -22.05 -30.30
CA LYS A 1054 -9.13 -22.76 -30.08
C LYS A 1054 -7.96 -21.94 -30.58
N LEU A 1055 -6.81 -22.06 -29.91
CA LEU A 1055 -5.58 -21.45 -30.36
C LEU A 1055 -5.19 -22.04 -31.72
N TYR A 1056 -5.16 -21.20 -32.76
CA TYR A 1056 -4.72 -21.58 -34.09
C TYR A 1056 -3.24 -21.28 -34.29
N LYS A 1057 -2.80 -20.07 -33.91
CA LYS A 1057 -1.41 -19.65 -34.08
C LYS A 1057 -1.00 -18.66 -32.99
N GLU A 1058 0.20 -18.84 -32.46
CA GLU A 1058 0.73 -17.96 -31.41
C GLU A 1058 1.55 -16.79 -31.97
N SER A 1059 1.52 -15.68 -31.22
CA SER A 1059 2.44 -14.54 -31.40
C SER A 1059 2.54 -13.98 -32.82
N VAL A 1060 1.43 -13.99 -33.57
CA VAL A 1060 1.37 -13.48 -34.94
C VAL A 1060 1.39 -11.96 -34.99
N LYS A 1061 2.15 -11.41 -35.95
CA LYS A 1061 2.14 -9.97 -36.30
C LYS A 1061 1.15 -9.70 -37.43
N GLU A 1062 0.84 -8.43 -37.69
CA GLU A 1062 -0.14 -8.03 -38.71
C GLU A 1062 0.04 -8.71 -40.07
N ALA A 1063 1.26 -8.69 -40.63
CA ALA A 1063 1.53 -9.28 -41.93
C ALA A 1063 1.22 -10.79 -41.95
N GLU A 1064 1.51 -11.49 -40.86
CA GLU A 1064 1.21 -12.92 -40.70
C GLU A 1064 -0.28 -13.15 -40.49
N ILE A 1065 -0.96 -12.28 -39.73
CA ILE A 1065 -2.43 -12.33 -39.57
C ILE A 1065 -3.11 -12.28 -40.94
N LEU A 1066 -2.72 -11.34 -41.81
CA LEU A 1066 -3.29 -11.20 -43.14
C LEU A 1066 -2.95 -12.39 -44.03
N ALA A 1067 -1.68 -12.83 -44.02
CA ALA A 1067 -1.24 -13.98 -44.81
C ALA A 1067 -1.97 -15.29 -44.42
N GLU A 1068 -2.36 -15.45 -43.16
CA GLU A 1068 -3.12 -16.59 -42.68
C GLU A 1068 -4.62 -16.45 -42.98
N LEU A 1069 -5.24 -15.30 -42.66
CA LEU A 1069 -6.69 -15.16 -42.74
C LEU A 1069 -7.22 -14.94 -44.15
N GLU A 1070 -6.51 -14.21 -45.03
CA GLU A 1070 -7.01 -13.94 -46.38
C GLU A 1070 -7.30 -15.24 -47.17
N PRO A 1071 -6.41 -16.26 -47.20
CA PRO A 1071 -6.71 -17.54 -47.85
C PRO A 1071 -7.84 -18.32 -47.16
N ILE A 1072 -7.91 -18.30 -45.83
CA ILE A 1072 -8.95 -18.99 -45.04
C ILE A 1072 -10.33 -18.43 -45.38
N ILE A 1073 -10.47 -17.09 -45.42
CA ILE A 1073 -11.72 -16.41 -45.78
C ILE A 1073 -12.15 -16.76 -47.21
N LYS A 1074 -11.20 -16.70 -48.18
CA LYS A 1074 -11.48 -17.05 -49.59
C LYS A 1074 -11.86 -18.51 -49.76
N ARG A 1075 -11.33 -19.40 -48.93
CA ARG A 1075 -11.66 -20.83 -48.93
C ARG A 1075 -13.01 -21.11 -48.28
N TYR A 1076 -13.34 -20.43 -47.18
CA TYR A 1076 -14.67 -20.48 -46.55
C TYR A 1076 -15.78 -20.17 -47.55
N ALA A 1077 -15.65 -19.08 -48.32
CA ALA A 1077 -16.63 -18.70 -49.33
C ALA A 1077 -16.90 -19.81 -50.37
N LYS A 1078 -15.89 -20.62 -50.69
CA LYS A 1078 -15.97 -21.68 -51.72
C LYS A 1078 -16.44 -23.01 -51.18
N GLU A 1079 -16.08 -23.34 -49.94
CA GLU A 1079 -16.22 -24.68 -49.37
C GLU A 1079 -17.30 -24.79 -48.29
N ARG A 1080 -17.92 -23.68 -47.86
CA ARG A 1080 -19.01 -23.71 -46.88
C ARG A 1080 -20.22 -24.47 -47.41
N ASN A 1081 -20.89 -25.19 -46.52
CA ASN A 1081 -22.22 -25.72 -46.79
C ASN A 1081 -23.25 -24.59 -46.71
N ASP A 1082 -24.45 -24.83 -47.24
CA ASP A 1082 -25.54 -23.88 -47.14
C ASP A 1082 -25.90 -23.60 -45.66
N GLY A 1083 -25.97 -22.32 -45.29
CA GLY A 1083 -26.20 -21.86 -43.92
C GLY A 1083 -25.06 -22.12 -42.91
N GLU A 1084 -23.91 -22.64 -43.34
CA GLU A 1084 -22.78 -22.89 -42.44
C GLU A 1084 -22.00 -21.60 -42.14
N VAL A 1085 -21.82 -21.32 -40.85
CA VAL A 1085 -21.08 -20.16 -40.33
C VAL A 1085 -19.57 -20.42 -40.27
N PHE A 1086 -18.76 -19.36 -40.29
CA PHE A 1086 -17.31 -19.45 -40.39
C PHE A 1086 -16.67 -20.29 -39.26
N GLY A 1087 -17.13 -20.10 -38.02
CA GLY A 1087 -16.63 -20.80 -36.83
C GLY A 1087 -16.84 -22.32 -36.87
N ASP A 1088 -17.95 -22.79 -37.44
CA ASP A 1088 -18.22 -24.23 -37.63
C ASP A 1088 -17.40 -24.76 -38.81
N TRP A 1089 -17.32 -23.98 -39.89
CA TRP A 1089 -16.57 -24.34 -41.08
C TRP A 1089 -15.08 -24.55 -40.79
N VAL A 1090 -14.42 -23.68 -40.01
CA VAL A 1090 -12.98 -23.83 -39.71
C VAL A 1090 -12.67 -25.11 -38.93
N ILE A 1091 -13.62 -25.61 -38.13
CA ILE A 1091 -13.49 -26.89 -37.44
C ILE A 1091 -13.64 -28.03 -38.45
N ARG A 1092 -14.68 -27.99 -39.29
CA ARG A 1092 -14.92 -29.01 -40.32
C ARG A 1092 -13.78 -29.08 -41.34
N ALA A 1093 -13.23 -27.94 -41.73
CA ALA A 1093 -12.12 -27.82 -42.66
C ALA A 1093 -10.76 -28.22 -42.04
N GLY A 1094 -10.72 -28.51 -40.74
CA GLY A 1094 -9.54 -29.05 -40.06
C GLY A 1094 -8.49 -28.01 -39.66
N TYR A 1095 -8.84 -26.71 -39.61
CA TYR A 1095 -7.91 -25.68 -39.13
C TYR A 1095 -7.68 -25.76 -37.61
N VAL A 1096 -8.72 -26.12 -36.86
CA VAL A 1096 -8.68 -26.27 -35.40
C VAL A 1096 -9.66 -27.36 -34.94
N LYS A 1097 -9.41 -27.96 -33.78
CA LYS A 1097 -10.39 -28.84 -33.12
C LYS A 1097 -11.44 -28.03 -32.37
N ALA A 1098 -12.63 -28.61 -32.22
CA ALA A 1098 -13.67 -28.04 -31.36
C ALA A 1098 -13.25 -28.11 -29.88
N THR A 1099 -13.42 -26.99 -29.15
CA THR A 1099 -13.33 -26.99 -27.69
C THR A 1099 -14.65 -27.50 -27.11
N THR A 1100 -14.62 -28.62 -26.40
CA THR A 1100 -15.86 -29.23 -25.84
C THR A 1100 -16.10 -28.86 -24.37
N ALA A 1101 -15.08 -28.39 -23.63
CA ALA A 1101 -15.20 -27.93 -22.26
C ALA A 1101 -14.13 -26.86 -21.94
N GLY A 1102 -14.29 -26.12 -20.84
CA GLY A 1102 -13.23 -25.18 -20.42
C GLY A 1102 -11.89 -25.85 -20.16
N LYS A 1103 -11.91 -27.01 -19.48
CA LYS A 1103 -10.70 -27.77 -19.11
C LYS A 1103 -9.87 -28.25 -20.30
N ASN A 1104 -10.50 -28.49 -21.44
CA ASN A 1104 -9.79 -28.91 -22.66
C ASN A 1104 -9.46 -27.76 -23.60
N PHE A 1105 -9.65 -26.51 -23.19
CA PHE A 1105 -9.34 -25.35 -24.02
C PHE A 1105 -7.90 -25.38 -24.57
N HIS A 1106 -6.93 -25.84 -23.77
CA HIS A 1106 -5.52 -25.90 -24.15
C HIS A 1106 -5.10 -27.18 -24.90
N GLU A 1107 -5.96 -28.20 -25.00
CA GLU A 1107 -5.62 -29.49 -25.64
C GLU A 1107 -5.56 -29.37 -27.17
N GLN A 1108 -4.42 -29.55 -27.82
CA GLN A 1108 -4.32 -29.41 -29.29
C GLN A 1108 -4.99 -30.54 -30.07
#